data_AF-A0A509L2H5-F1
#
_entry.id   AF-A0A509L2H5-F1
#
_cell.length_a   1.000
_cell.length_b   1.000
_cell.length_c   1.000
_cell.angle_alpha   90.00
_cell.angle_beta   90.00
_cell.angle_gamma   90.00
#
_symmetry.space_group_name_H-M   'P 1'
#
loop_
_entity.id
_entity.type
_entity.pdbx_description
1 polymer ?
#
loop_
_entity_poly.entity_id
_entity_poly.type
_entity_poly.pdbx_seq_one_letter_code
_entity_poly.pdbx_strand_id
1 'polypeptide(L)'
;MTKKSENMQNSNDIAIVGMGCIFPKSRNLKEYWHLLFNGIDAVENIPEDTHWKIEDYFDEDPAKPDHTYCKRGGFLPNINFDPLKYGIPPNNIEATDTSQLLGLEVARMALEDAGYPMNHPVLEEKKVNVILGVTGTQELVIPLGARLGHPIWKKALEDSGISDEKKEEIIERIQGDYVQWQENSFPGLLGNVVAGRIANRLNLSGTNTVTDAACASSLSAIHTAVMELVSGKCDISITGGVDALNDIFMHMCFSKTGVLSHTSDAKPFSKDADGTVLGEGVGMLVLKRLKDAENDNDRIYAVIKGIGTSSDGRTSAVYAPEAKGQIKALNEAYSEAGITPSSIELVEAHGTGTRVGDKVEFSALKSCFDKSSLIKNQTAIGSVKSMIGHTKAAAGAAGIIKAALSLHNKIIPPTLKALEPDPELNINDTSFYLNSTTKPWMAKSTHRRRAGVSAFGFGGSNFHIVLEEYNPVKAQASWDGSIQIIAFSSDTKKELLEKINLFEKNINVIDDPQELQQTIAWKSYETRQIFSSTHDLRLLIVHKQDDDIKNTLNNARKSIDKNKTQTNIYFSSGRQDGKLGYLFPGQGSQYTGMGKDLVSVFPEALKALEQAEKSFDRANNQSKHDSGHGLLHNYIFPAPAHLLSKEDSESQLRNTDIAQPAIGAISLAMINILNRFGISPHITCGHSFGELSALHAAG
;
A
#
# COMPACT_ATOMS: atom_id res chain seq x y z
N MET A 1 29.39 -7.06 25.77
CA MET A 1 28.92 -5.70 25.43
C MET A 1 28.04 -5.23 26.57
N THR A 2 28.43 -4.15 27.24
CA THR A 2 27.81 -3.64 28.49
C THR A 2 26.52 -2.86 28.21
N LYS A 3 25.55 -2.83 29.14
CA LYS A 3 24.30 -2.01 29.11
C LYS A 3 24.41 -0.57 28.55
N LYS A 4 25.60 0.04 28.57
CA LYS A 4 25.89 1.34 27.93
C LYS A 4 25.84 1.30 26.39
N SER A 5 26.15 0.18 25.74
CA SER A 5 26.06 0.02 24.28
C SER A 5 24.63 -0.20 23.80
N GLU A 6 23.81 -0.92 24.57
CA GLU A 6 22.36 -1.04 24.31
C GLU A 6 21.64 0.32 24.44
N ASN A 7 22.02 1.14 25.42
CA ASN A 7 21.43 2.48 25.60
C ASN A 7 21.85 3.52 24.54
N MET A 8 22.99 3.34 23.85
CA MET A 8 23.36 4.20 22.72
C MET A 8 22.69 3.76 21.41
N GLN A 9 22.49 2.46 21.20
CA GLN A 9 21.84 1.92 20.00
C GLN A 9 20.36 2.35 19.87
N ASN A 10 19.64 2.58 20.98
CA ASN A 10 18.25 3.04 20.92
C ASN A 10 18.08 4.56 20.70
N SER A 11 19.16 5.35 20.63
CA SER A 11 19.03 6.82 20.56
C SER A 11 18.66 7.38 19.18
N ASN A 12 18.79 6.56 18.12
CA ASN A 12 18.53 6.98 16.74
C ASN A 12 17.25 6.35 16.14
N ASP A 13 16.50 5.57 16.91
CA ASP A 13 15.26 4.97 16.43
C ASP A 13 14.22 6.03 16.09
N ILE A 14 13.65 5.96 14.89
CA ILE A 14 12.63 6.89 14.42
C ILE A 14 11.30 6.16 14.25
N ALA A 15 10.27 6.65 14.93
CA ALA A 15 8.92 6.16 14.80
C ALA A 15 8.23 6.77 13.58
N ILE A 16 7.56 5.92 12.80
CA ILE A 16 6.55 6.34 11.83
C ILE A 16 5.22 6.46 12.58
N VAL A 17 4.77 7.69 12.82
CA VAL A 17 3.58 7.96 13.64
C VAL A 17 2.32 8.26 12.84
N GLY A 18 2.47 8.70 11.60
CA GLY A 18 1.36 8.89 10.66
C GLY A 18 1.78 8.72 9.22
N MET A 19 0.83 8.38 8.35
CA MET A 19 1.05 8.24 6.91
C MET A 19 -0.14 8.77 6.12
N GLY A 20 0.13 9.36 4.96
CA GLY A 20 -0.88 9.80 3.99
C GLY A 20 -0.41 9.47 2.58
N CYS A 21 -1.33 9.12 1.70
CA CYS A 21 -0.98 8.87 0.30
C CYS A 21 -2.16 8.99 -0.66
N ILE A 22 -1.84 9.33 -1.91
CA ILE A 22 -2.68 9.18 -3.09
C ILE A 22 -1.83 8.44 -4.12
N PHE A 23 -2.31 7.28 -4.54
CA PHE A 23 -1.68 6.39 -5.51
C PHE A 23 -2.74 5.91 -6.52
N PRO A 24 -2.34 5.30 -7.64
CA PRO A 24 -3.28 4.73 -8.59
C PRO A 24 -4.34 3.84 -7.92
N LYS A 25 -5.63 4.10 -8.24
CA LYS A 25 -6.82 3.49 -7.61
C LYS A 25 -6.93 3.63 -6.08
N SER A 26 -6.19 4.57 -5.47
CA SER A 26 -6.16 4.76 -4.02
C SER A 26 -6.09 6.24 -3.63
N ARG A 27 -7.16 6.77 -3.03
CA ARG A 27 -7.25 8.19 -2.63
C ARG A 27 -6.72 8.49 -1.22
N ASN A 28 -6.42 7.46 -0.44
CA ASN A 28 -6.01 7.58 0.96
C ASN A 28 -5.32 6.30 1.45
N LEU A 29 -4.80 6.32 2.69
CA LEU A 29 -4.08 5.20 3.28
C LEU A 29 -4.89 3.90 3.38
N LYS A 30 -6.21 3.98 3.61
CA LYS A 30 -7.08 2.79 3.73
C LYS A 30 -7.29 2.12 2.37
N GLU A 31 -7.58 2.91 1.33
CA GLU A 31 -7.70 2.40 -0.04
C GLU A 31 -6.37 1.81 -0.52
N TYR A 32 -5.23 2.40 -0.12
CA TYR A 32 -3.93 1.84 -0.47
C TYR A 32 -3.72 0.49 0.21
N TRP A 33 -4.04 0.37 1.50
CA TRP A 33 -3.98 -0.91 2.20
C TRP A 33 -4.91 -1.95 1.56
N HIS A 34 -6.13 -1.56 1.18
CA HIS A 34 -7.07 -2.43 0.47
C HIS A 34 -6.48 -2.96 -0.84
N LEU A 35 -5.88 -2.08 -1.66
CA LEU A 35 -5.19 -2.42 -2.90
C LEU A 35 -4.05 -3.42 -2.66
N LEU A 36 -3.18 -3.13 -1.67
CA LEU A 36 -2.05 -3.98 -1.31
C LEU A 36 -2.50 -5.35 -0.79
N PHE A 37 -3.46 -5.38 0.13
CA PHE A 37 -3.93 -6.60 0.77
C PHE A 37 -4.60 -7.55 -0.23
N ASN A 38 -5.42 -7.01 -1.13
CA ASN A 38 -6.17 -7.79 -2.13
C ASN A 38 -5.37 -8.05 -3.42
N GLY A 39 -4.21 -7.41 -3.59
CA GLY A 39 -3.40 -7.55 -4.80
C GLY A 39 -4.10 -6.98 -6.03
N ILE A 40 -4.62 -5.75 -5.93
CA ILE A 40 -5.32 -5.08 -7.03
C ILE A 40 -4.28 -4.46 -8.00
N ASP A 41 -4.45 -4.73 -9.29
CA ASP A 41 -3.70 -4.08 -10.36
C ASP A 41 -4.30 -2.72 -10.69
N ALA A 42 -3.53 -1.67 -10.48
CA ALA A 42 -3.88 -0.29 -10.77
C ALA A 42 -3.20 0.26 -12.03
N VAL A 43 -2.43 -0.58 -12.75
CA VAL A 43 -1.90 -0.21 -14.08
C VAL A 43 -3.00 -0.37 -15.12
N GLU A 44 -3.31 0.70 -15.84
CA GLU A 44 -4.38 0.78 -16.84
C GLU A 44 -3.88 1.43 -18.14
N ASN A 45 -4.72 1.44 -19.17
CA ASN A 45 -4.42 2.19 -20.39
C ASN A 45 -4.36 3.70 -20.07
N ILE A 46 -3.61 4.45 -20.87
CA ILE A 46 -3.55 5.91 -20.71
C ILE A 46 -4.94 6.52 -20.81
N PRO A 47 -5.38 7.35 -19.84
CA PRO A 47 -6.66 8.04 -19.89
C PRO A 47 -6.60 9.19 -20.91
N GLU A 48 -7.09 8.96 -22.12
CA GLU A 48 -6.99 9.93 -23.24
C GLU A 48 -7.71 11.26 -22.97
N ASP A 49 -8.73 11.25 -22.10
CA ASP A 49 -9.51 12.45 -21.74
C ASP A 49 -8.73 13.43 -20.84
N THR A 50 -7.67 12.97 -20.16
CA THR A 50 -6.92 13.77 -19.18
C THR A 50 -5.42 13.81 -19.42
N HIS A 51 -4.87 12.92 -20.25
CA HIS A 51 -3.44 12.78 -20.47
C HIS A 51 -3.08 13.03 -21.94
N TRP A 52 -2.92 11.97 -22.73
CA TRP A 52 -2.54 12.05 -24.13
C TRP A 52 -3.16 10.89 -24.90
N LYS A 53 -3.35 11.09 -26.21
CA LYS A 53 -4.00 10.12 -27.07
C LYS A 53 -3.01 9.06 -27.54
N ILE A 54 -3.39 7.80 -27.40
CA ILE A 54 -2.52 6.68 -27.76
C ILE A 54 -2.26 6.69 -29.27
N GLU A 55 -3.28 7.01 -30.08
CA GLU A 55 -3.19 7.06 -31.55
C GLU A 55 -2.15 8.07 -32.09
N ASP A 56 -1.87 9.14 -31.35
CA ASP A 56 -0.96 10.20 -31.79
C ASP A 56 0.52 9.86 -31.56
N TYR A 57 0.82 9.00 -30.57
CA TYR A 57 2.17 8.82 -30.06
C TYR A 57 2.61 7.37 -29.86
N PHE A 58 1.72 6.38 -29.99
CA PHE A 58 2.08 4.98 -29.83
C PHE A 58 2.61 4.37 -31.12
N ASP A 59 3.73 3.66 -31.01
CA ASP A 59 4.18 2.72 -32.04
C ASP A 59 4.89 1.52 -31.42
N GLU A 60 4.71 0.35 -32.01
CA GLU A 60 5.36 -0.87 -31.53
C GLU A 60 6.88 -0.85 -31.77
N ASP A 61 7.36 -0.11 -32.77
CA ASP A 61 8.79 0.08 -33.04
C ASP A 61 9.40 1.13 -32.09
N PRO A 62 10.27 0.71 -31.13
CA PRO A 62 10.92 1.63 -30.21
C PRO A 62 11.80 2.67 -30.91
N ALA A 63 12.26 2.37 -32.13
CA ALA A 63 13.11 3.23 -32.93
C ALA A 63 12.33 4.34 -33.65
N LYS A 64 11.00 4.24 -33.75
CA LYS A 64 10.21 5.28 -34.44
C LYS A 64 10.42 6.64 -33.77
N PRO A 65 10.80 7.68 -34.54
CA PRO A 65 10.95 9.02 -34.00
C PRO A 65 9.67 9.53 -33.35
N ASP A 66 9.78 10.24 -32.25
CA ASP A 66 8.66 10.94 -31.59
C ASP A 66 7.48 10.06 -31.15
N HIS A 67 7.69 8.74 -31.05
CA HIS A 67 6.72 7.77 -30.54
C HIS A 67 7.25 7.00 -29.33
N THR A 68 6.32 6.59 -28.46
CA THR A 68 6.52 5.69 -27.33
C THR A 68 5.93 4.32 -27.64
N TYR A 69 6.55 3.27 -27.10
CA TYR A 69 6.09 1.89 -27.26
C TYR A 69 5.36 1.35 -26.02
N CYS A 70 5.06 2.22 -25.05
CA CYS A 70 4.32 1.88 -23.85
C CYS A 70 3.01 2.65 -23.80
N LYS A 71 1.89 1.94 -23.66
CA LYS A 71 0.53 2.49 -23.73
C LYS A 71 -0.27 2.36 -22.42
N ARG A 72 0.41 2.01 -21.32
CA ARG A 72 -0.19 1.85 -20.00
C ARG A 72 0.61 2.59 -18.94
N GLY A 73 -0.04 2.89 -17.83
CA GLY A 73 0.53 3.65 -16.72
C GLY A 73 -0.29 3.45 -15.43
N GLY A 74 0.26 3.90 -14.32
CA GLY A 74 -0.50 4.12 -13.09
C GLY A 74 -0.84 5.59 -12.94
N PHE A 75 -2.12 5.95 -12.88
CA PHE A 75 -2.58 7.34 -12.86
C PHE A 75 -3.31 7.65 -11.56
N LEU A 76 -3.14 8.87 -11.04
CA LEU A 76 -3.83 9.30 -9.83
C LEU A 76 -5.34 9.28 -10.07
N PRO A 77 -6.13 8.79 -9.10
CA PRO A 77 -7.58 8.93 -9.17
C PRO A 77 -7.96 10.40 -9.12
N ASN A 78 -9.14 10.75 -9.64
CA ASN A 78 -9.68 12.10 -9.47
C ASN A 78 -9.86 12.42 -7.97
N ILE A 79 -9.38 13.60 -7.55
CA ILE A 79 -9.44 14.12 -6.18
C ILE A 79 -10.15 15.47 -6.20
N ASN A 80 -11.22 15.60 -5.42
CA ASN A 80 -11.86 16.88 -5.21
C ASN A 80 -11.01 17.73 -4.26
N PHE A 81 -10.31 18.73 -4.80
CA PHE A 81 -9.47 19.64 -4.04
C PHE A 81 -10.24 20.94 -3.72
N ASP A 82 -10.45 21.23 -2.45
CA ASP A 82 -11.01 22.50 -2.00
C ASP A 82 -9.89 23.54 -1.78
N PRO A 83 -9.70 24.50 -2.70
CA PRO A 83 -8.64 25.50 -2.57
C PRO A 83 -8.91 26.48 -1.41
N LEU A 84 -10.17 26.73 -1.05
CA LEU A 84 -10.56 27.70 -0.03
C LEU A 84 -10.18 27.19 1.36
N LYS A 85 -10.24 25.88 1.58
CA LYS A 85 -9.74 25.21 2.80
C LYS A 85 -8.28 25.56 3.10
N TYR A 86 -7.48 25.85 2.06
CA TYR A 86 -6.07 26.21 2.18
C TYR A 86 -5.81 27.70 1.93
N GLY A 87 -6.86 28.53 1.78
CA GLY A 87 -6.73 29.95 1.44
C GLY A 87 -6.08 30.19 0.09
N ILE A 88 -6.28 29.28 -0.88
CA ILE A 88 -5.86 29.42 -2.26
C ILE A 88 -7.05 30.01 -3.05
N PRO A 89 -6.87 31.16 -3.73
CA PRO A 89 -7.90 31.69 -4.63
C PRO A 89 -8.20 30.68 -5.76
N PRO A 90 -9.48 30.40 -6.11
CA PRO A 90 -9.82 29.41 -7.13
C PRO A 90 -9.22 29.69 -8.51
N ASN A 91 -9.05 30.96 -8.89
CA ASN A 91 -8.43 31.38 -10.14
C ASN A 91 -6.92 31.06 -10.22
N ASN A 92 -6.28 30.67 -9.11
CA ASN A 92 -4.87 30.28 -9.09
C ASN A 92 -4.66 28.78 -9.32
N ILE A 93 -5.72 27.96 -9.34
CA ILE A 93 -5.60 26.50 -9.45
C ILE A 93 -4.90 26.12 -10.76
N GLU A 94 -5.36 26.63 -11.91
CA GLU A 94 -4.81 26.29 -13.22
C GLU A 94 -3.33 26.69 -13.36
N ALA A 95 -2.89 27.70 -12.60
CA ALA A 95 -1.51 28.17 -12.56
C ALA A 95 -0.70 27.54 -11.41
N THR A 96 -1.18 26.48 -10.75
CA THR A 96 -0.51 25.78 -9.66
C THR A 96 -0.37 24.29 -9.97
N ASP A 97 0.85 23.76 -9.92
CA ASP A 97 1.12 22.36 -10.25
C ASP A 97 0.35 21.38 -9.35
N THR A 98 -0.15 20.29 -9.94
CA THR A 98 -0.89 19.23 -9.26
C THR A 98 -0.11 18.67 -8.05
N SER A 99 1.22 18.56 -8.15
CA SER A 99 2.11 18.13 -7.07
C SER A 99 2.03 19.05 -5.86
N GLN A 100 1.86 20.35 -6.06
CA GLN A 100 1.74 21.32 -4.96
C GLN A 100 0.35 21.24 -4.29
N LEU A 101 -0.71 21.03 -5.07
CA LEU A 101 -2.08 20.92 -4.56
C LEU A 101 -2.29 19.60 -3.82
N LEU A 102 -1.97 18.47 -4.44
CA LEU A 102 -2.11 17.15 -3.82
C LEU A 102 -1.10 16.93 -2.70
N GLY A 103 0.07 17.58 -2.75
CA GLY A 103 1.04 17.59 -1.66
C GLY A 103 0.44 18.16 -0.36
N LEU A 104 -0.35 19.25 -0.44
CA LEU A 104 -1.06 19.80 0.71
C LEU A 104 -2.07 18.82 1.30
N GLU A 105 -2.86 18.20 0.43
CA GLU A 105 -3.91 17.26 0.84
C GLU A 105 -3.31 16.02 1.51
N VAL A 106 -2.21 15.47 0.96
CA VAL A 106 -1.52 14.32 1.54
C VAL A 106 -0.79 14.68 2.85
N ALA A 107 -0.20 15.86 2.96
CA ALA A 107 0.38 16.32 4.22
C ALA A 107 -0.68 16.41 5.32
N ARG A 108 -1.86 16.96 4.99
CA ARG A 108 -3.02 16.99 5.90
C ARG A 108 -3.44 15.58 6.33
N MET A 109 -3.60 14.65 5.37
CA MET A 109 -3.96 13.26 5.67
C MET A 109 -2.95 12.60 6.60
N ALA A 110 -1.65 12.78 6.36
CA ALA A 110 -0.59 12.18 7.16
C ALA A 110 -0.55 12.74 8.60
N LEU A 111 -0.77 14.05 8.74
CA LEU A 111 -0.86 14.73 10.02
C LEU A 111 -2.12 14.31 10.81
N GLU A 112 -3.28 14.21 10.16
CA GLU A 112 -4.50 13.70 10.78
C GLU A 112 -4.36 12.25 11.23
N ASP A 113 -3.72 11.41 10.40
CA ASP A 113 -3.38 10.04 10.79
C ASP A 113 -2.43 10.03 12.01
N ALA A 114 -1.45 10.93 12.07
CA ALA A 114 -0.58 11.07 13.24
C ALA A 114 -1.29 11.58 14.51
N GLY A 115 -2.55 12.01 14.42
CA GLY A 115 -3.29 12.61 15.54
C GLY A 115 -3.07 14.12 15.70
N TYR A 116 -2.48 14.78 14.70
CA TYR A 116 -2.16 16.20 14.70
C TYR A 116 -2.87 16.94 13.56
N PRO A 117 -4.21 17.06 13.58
CA PRO A 117 -4.96 17.73 12.52
C PRO A 117 -4.49 19.18 12.31
N MET A 118 -4.88 19.79 11.19
CA MET A 118 -4.57 21.19 10.90
C MET A 118 -4.95 22.10 12.09
N ASN A 119 -4.07 23.04 12.44
CA ASN A 119 -4.19 23.93 13.61
C ASN A 119 -4.09 23.23 14.98
N HIS A 120 -3.64 21.97 15.05
CA HIS A 120 -3.34 21.36 16.33
C HIS A 120 -2.22 22.14 17.05
N PRO A 121 -2.35 22.49 18.35
CA PRO A 121 -1.39 23.34 19.06
C PRO A 121 0.06 22.86 18.98
N VAL A 122 0.26 21.53 18.97
CA VAL A 122 1.59 20.92 18.85
C VAL A 122 2.37 21.39 17.62
N LEU A 123 1.69 21.74 16.51
CA LEU A 123 2.34 22.15 15.27
C LEU A 123 2.96 23.56 15.39
N GLU A 124 2.43 24.39 16.29
CA GLU A 124 2.99 25.70 16.61
C GLU A 124 4.05 25.61 17.73
N GLU A 125 3.83 24.71 18.71
CA GLU A 125 4.75 24.49 19.83
C GLU A 125 6.05 23.77 19.43
N LYS A 126 5.97 22.87 18.46
CA LYS A 126 7.08 22.03 18.00
C LYS A 126 7.69 22.58 16.72
N LYS A 127 8.97 22.29 16.52
CA LYS A 127 9.61 22.60 15.25
C LYS A 127 9.33 21.49 14.23
N VAL A 128 8.34 21.73 13.37
CA VAL A 128 7.90 20.78 12.32
C VAL A 128 8.57 21.12 10.98
N ASN A 129 9.35 20.18 10.42
CA ASN A 129 9.99 20.36 9.11
C ASN A 129 9.17 19.69 7.98
N VAL A 130 9.44 20.09 6.73
CA VAL A 130 8.86 19.50 5.52
C VAL A 130 9.97 19.23 4.51
N ILE A 131 10.38 17.98 4.35
CA ILE A 131 11.47 17.58 3.45
C ILE A 131 10.94 16.56 2.47
N LEU A 132 10.85 16.90 1.18
CA LEU A 132 10.17 16.05 0.19
C LEU A 132 11.06 15.68 -1.00
N GLY A 133 10.92 14.45 -1.46
CA GLY A 133 11.43 14.03 -2.76
C GLY A 133 10.51 14.55 -3.86
N VAL A 134 11.02 15.40 -4.75
CA VAL A 134 10.24 15.97 -5.85
C VAL A 134 11.08 15.89 -7.11
N THR A 135 10.49 15.39 -8.21
CA THR A 135 11.18 15.27 -9.50
C THR A 135 11.49 16.66 -10.07
N GLY A 136 12.67 16.82 -10.68
CA GLY A 136 13.13 18.12 -11.18
C GLY A 136 12.21 18.80 -12.21
N THR A 137 11.48 18.05 -13.03
CA THR A 137 10.48 18.60 -13.96
C THR A 137 9.09 18.55 -13.34
N GLN A 138 8.38 19.68 -13.36
CA GLN A 138 7.00 19.83 -12.90
C GLN A 138 6.05 19.92 -14.11
N GLU A 139 4.79 19.56 -13.91
CA GLU A 139 3.75 19.46 -14.94
C GLU A 139 3.59 20.77 -15.71
N LEU A 140 3.57 21.90 -15.03
CA LEU A 140 3.33 23.20 -15.65
C LEU A 140 4.48 23.71 -16.52
N VAL A 141 5.70 23.16 -16.39
CA VAL A 141 6.88 23.64 -17.13
C VAL A 141 6.70 23.46 -18.64
N ILE A 142 6.21 22.30 -19.06
CA ILE A 142 6.03 21.95 -20.47
C ILE A 142 4.95 22.80 -21.16
N PRO A 143 3.69 22.89 -20.68
CA PRO A 143 2.64 23.67 -21.34
C PRO A 143 2.94 25.17 -21.35
N LEU A 144 3.49 25.73 -20.25
CA LEU A 144 3.86 27.14 -20.21
C LEU A 144 5.02 27.46 -21.15
N GLY A 145 6.00 26.55 -21.28
CA GLY A 145 7.09 26.65 -22.23
C GLY A 145 6.63 26.53 -23.69
N ALA A 146 5.75 25.57 -23.98
CA ALA A 146 5.15 25.38 -25.30
C ALA A 146 4.41 26.64 -25.76
N ARG A 147 3.69 27.31 -24.85
CA ARG A 147 3.03 28.61 -25.11
C ARG A 147 4.00 29.75 -25.46
N LEU A 148 5.32 29.61 -25.26
CA LEU A 148 6.30 30.60 -25.72
C LEU A 148 6.81 30.33 -27.14
N GLY A 149 6.47 29.17 -27.72
CA GLY A 149 6.91 28.73 -29.05
C GLY A 149 6.20 29.40 -30.23
N HIS A 150 5.11 30.14 -30.01
CA HIS A 150 4.30 30.72 -31.08
C HIS A 150 5.06 31.54 -32.13
N PRO A 151 6.11 32.31 -31.82
CA PRO A 151 6.87 33.02 -32.86
C PRO A 151 7.47 32.07 -33.91
N ILE A 152 7.85 30.85 -33.52
CA ILE A 152 8.39 29.83 -34.43
C ILE A 152 7.28 29.33 -35.36
N TRP A 153 6.11 29.00 -34.81
CA TRP A 153 4.98 28.50 -35.57
C TRP A 153 4.39 29.58 -36.48
N LYS A 154 4.27 30.82 -35.99
CA LYS A 154 3.78 31.96 -36.78
C LYS A 154 4.66 32.19 -38.00
N LYS A 155 5.99 32.12 -37.83
CA LYS A 155 6.94 32.22 -38.93
C LYS A 155 6.79 31.06 -39.91
N ALA A 156 6.67 29.81 -39.43
CA ALA A 156 6.47 28.65 -40.32
C ALA A 156 5.17 28.75 -41.14
N LEU A 157 4.09 29.23 -40.54
CA LEU A 157 2.82 29.47 -41.23
C LEU A 157 2.94 30.60 -42.27
N GLU A 158 3.68 31.66 -41.95
CA GLU A 158 3.96 32.76 -42.88
C GLU A 158 4.81 32.30 -44.07
N ASP A 159 5.88 31.56 -43.81
CA ASP A 159 6.75 30.96 -44.83
C ASP A 159 5.96 29.95 -45.71
N SER A 160 4.85 29.41 -45.20
CA SER A 160 3.92 28.52 -45.93
C SER A 160 2.81 29.26 -46.69
N GLY A 161 2.79 30.59 -46.66
CA GLY A 161 1.81 31.42 -47.39
C GLY A 161 0.41 31.48 -46.76
N ILE A 162 0.27 31.18 -45.46
CA ILE A 162 -1.00 31.31 -44.74
C ILE A 162 -1.29 32.80 -44.46
N SER A 163 -2.54 33.24 -44.71
CA SER A 163 -2.97 34.63 -44.50
C SER A 163 -2.86 35.06 -43.03
N ASP A 164 -2.66 36.36 -42.78
CA ASP A 164 -2.52 36.90 -41.43
C ASP A 164 -3.70 36.57 -40.52
N GLU A 165 -4.93 36.74 -41.02
CA GLU A 165 -6.16 36.38 -40.29
C GLU A 165 -6.19 34.90 -39.90
N LYS A 166 -5.81 34.00 -40.82
CA LYS A 166 -5.82 32.57 -40.55
C LYS A 166 -4.68 32.15 -39.61
N LYS A 167 -3.52 32.82 -39.70
CA LYS A 167 -2.40 32.62 -38.77
C LYS A 167 -2.83 32.99 -37.34
N GLU A 168 -3.48 34.14 -37.16
CA GLU A 168 -3.98 34.57 -35.86
C GLU A 168 -5.00 33.56 -35.29
N GLU A 169 -5.98 33.14 -36.09
CA GLU A 169 -6.95 32.10 -35.69
C GLU A 169 -6.27 30.79 -35.27
N ILE A 170 -5.27 30.32 -36.02
CA ILE A 170 -4.54 29.07 -35.70
C ILE A 170 -3.74 29.22 -34.40
N ILE A 171 -3.02 30.34 -34.24
CA ILE A 171 -2.20 30.58 -33.05
C ILE A 171 -3.09 30.72 -31.81
N GLU A 172 -4.23 31.42 -31.90
CA GLU A 172 -5.19 31.55 -30.80
C GLU A 172 -5.76 30.20 -30.38
N ARG A 173 -6.05 29.29 -31.33
CA ARG A 173 -6.50 27.93 -31.02
C ARG A 173 -5.44 27.13 -30.28
N ILE A 174 -4.21 27.08 -30.81
CA ILE A 174 -3.09 26.39 -30.15
C ILE A 174 -2.84 26.98 -28.75
N GLN A 175 -2.96 28.30 -28.60
CA GLN A 175 -2.88 28.99 -27.30
C GLN A 175 -3.99 28.57 -26.35
N GLY A 176 -5.22 28.42 -26.85
CA GLY A 176 -6.36 28.01 -26.05
C GLY A 176 -6.19 26.63 -25.40
N ASP A 177 -5.36 25.77 -25.99
CA ASP A 177 -5.11 24.41 -25.50
C ASP A 177 -4.05 24.35 -24.36
N TYR A 178 -3.36 25.44 -24.07
CA TYR A 178 -2.34 25.51 -23.00
C TYR A 178 -2.76 26.45 -21.86
N VAL A 179 -2.27 26.17 -20.65
CA VAL A 179 -2.41 27.08 -19.49
C VAL A 179 -1.87 28.47 -19.83
N GLN A 180 -2.62 29.51 -19.46
CA GLN A 180 -2.20 30.89 -19.67
C GLN A 180 -1.12 31.31 -18.66
N TRP A 181 -0.16 32.12 -19.11
CA TRP A 181 0.76 32.80 -18.19
C TRP A 181 0.00 33.80 -17.30
N GLN A 182 0.17 33.63 -16.00
CA GLN A 182 -0.40 34.45 -14.94
C GLN A 182 0.69 34.82 -13.93
N GLU A 183 0.40 35.74 -13.01
CA GLU A 183 1.31 36.11 -11.93
C GLU A 183 1.75 34.89 -11.09
N ASN A 184 0.83 33.95 -10.86
CA ASN A 184 1.08 32.74 -10.07
C ASN A 184 1.74 31.59 -10.85
N SER A 185 1.91 31.70 -12.18
CA SER A 185 2.49 30.61 -12.98
C SER A 185 3.92 30.27 -12.55
N PHE A 186 4.74 31.26 -12.22
CA PHE A 186 6.12 31.01 -11.80
C PHE A 186 6.20 30.32 -10.42
N PRO A 187 5.56 30.81 -9.35
CA PRO A 187 5.46 30.04 -8.09
C PRO A 187 4.82 28.66 -8.26
N GLY A 188 3.85 28.55 -9.17
CA GLY A 188 3.12 27.31 -9.42
C GLY A 188 3.91 26.21 -10.12
N LEU A 189 4.92 26.54 -10.93
CA LEU A 189 5.75 25.54 -11.64
C LEU A 189 7.01 25.11 -10.86
N LEU A 190 7.29 25.71 -9.71
CA LEU A 190 8.52 25.47 -8.95
C LEU A 190 8.41 24.25 -8.02
N GLY A 191 9.27 23.25 -8.22
CA GLY A 191 9.25 22.02 -7.40
C GLY A 191 9.52 22.26 -5.91
N ASN A 192 10.37 23.22 -5.54
CA ASN A 192 10.63 23.54 -4.13
C ASN A 192 9.40 24.13 -3.42
N VAL A 193 8.46 24.73 -4.17
CA VAL A 193 7.24 25.32 -3.61
C VAL A 193 6.26 24.23 -3.16
N VAL A 194 6.42 22.96 -3.56
CA VAL A 194 5.65 21.85 -2.97
C VAL A 194 5.82 21.81 -1.44
N ALA A 195 7.06 21.74 -0.96
CA ALA A 195 7.36 21.75 0.48
C ALA A 195 7.07 23.13 1.12
N GLY A 196 7.43 24.22 0.43
CA GLY A 196 7.22 25.57 0.92
C GLY A 196 5.75 25.93 1.11
N ARG A 197 4.87 25.48 0.22
CA ARG A 197 3.42 25.71 0.31
C ARG A 197 2.81 24.93 1.48
N ILE A 198 3.23 23.69 1.71
CA ILE A 198 2.81 22.92 2.89
C ILE A 198 3.20 23.65 4.18
N ALA A 199 4.47 24.04 4.31
CA ALA A 199 4.95 24.76 5.48
C ALA A 199 4.20 26.09 5.68
N ASN A 200 3.99 26.86 4.61
CA ASN A 200 3.27 28.13 4.66
C ASN A 200 1.80 27.98 5.07
N ARG A 201 1.09 27.01 4.48
CA ARG A 201 -0.37 26.86 4.65
C ARG A 201 -0.74 26.18 5.97
N LEU A 202 0.16 25.37 6.52
CA LEU A 202 -0.01 24.67 7.79
C LEU A 202 0.71 25.36 8.96
N ASN A 203 1.28 26.56 8.74
CA ASN A 203 1.99 27.36 9.74
C ASN A 203 3.17 26.61 10.41
N LEU A 204 4.00 25.92 9.62
CA LEU A 204 5.11 25.11 10.13
C LEU A 204 6.43 25.91 10.11
N SER A 205 7.16 25.89 11.22
CA SER A 205 8.34 26.75 11.44
C SER A 205 9.70 26.07 11.20
N GLY A 206 9.71 24.78 10.84
CA GLY A 206 10.95 24.03 10.56
C GLY A 206 11.50 24.23 9.15
N THR A 207 12.59 23.52 8.86
CA THR A 207 13.20 23.49 7.52
C THR A 207 12.15 23.06 6.49
N ASN A 208 12.03 23.77 5.38
CA ASN A 208 11.31 23.27 4.21
C ASN A 208 12.26 23.20 3.01
N THR A 209 12.37 22.02 2.40
CA THR A 209 13.25 21.80 1.24
C THR A 209 12.77 20.62 0.42
N VAL A 210 13.26 20.53 -0.82
CA VAL A 210 13.09 19.35 -1.66
C VAL A 210 14.45 18.73 -2.01
N THR A 211 14.45 17.45 -2.34
CA THR A 211 15.61 16.71 -2.83
C THR A 211 15.28 16.00 -4.13
N ASP A 212 16.22 16.00 -5.08
CA ASP A 212 16.12 15.21 -6.30
C ASP A 212 17.28 14.20 -6.36
N ALA A 213 16.93 12.93 -6.17
CA ALA A 213 17.78 11.77 -6.40
C ALA A 213 17.09 10.81 -7.38
N ALA A 214 16.39 11.37 -8.38
CA ALA A 214 15.53 10.66 -9.32
C ALA A 214 14.56 9.69 -8.59
N CYS A 215 14.58 8.41 -8.95
CA CYS A 215 13.73 7.38 -8.36
C CYS A 215 13.95 7.15 -6.84
N ALA A 216 15.06 7.64 -6.28
CA ALA A 216 15.38 7.53 -4.86
C ALA A 216 15.07 8.81 -4.05
N SER A 217 14.46 9.83 -4.68
CA SER A 217 14.20 11.13 -4.06
C SER A 217 13.45 11.05 -2.73
N SER A 218 12.42 10.21 -2.62
CA SER A 218 11.68 10.07 -1.35
C SER A 218 12.51 9.45 -0.23
N LEU A 219 13.38 8.48 -0.51
CA LEU A 219 14.26 7.92 0.54
C LEU A 219 15.41 8.88 0.89
N SER A 220 15.87 9.69 -0.06
CA SER A 220 16.82 10.79 0.18
C SER A 220 16.22 11.86 1.11
N ALA A 221 14.97 12.23 0.89
CA ALA A 221 14.23 13.14 1.75
C ALA A 221 14.05 12.56 3.16
N ILE A 222 13.66 11.28 3.27
CA ILE A 222 13.55 10.58 4.56
C ILE A 222 14.90 10.55 5.29
N HIS A 223 15.99 10.25 4.60
CA HIS A 223 17.34 10.28 5.20
C HIS A 223 17.65 11.66 5.80
N THR A 224 17.40 12.73 5.04
CA THR A 224 17.64 14.11 5.50
C THR A 224 16.73 14.49 6.68
N ALA A 225 15.47 14.08 6.65
CA ALA A 225 14.51 14.26 7.74
C ALA A 225 14.96 13.55 9.03
N VAL A 226 15.42 12.31 8.93
CA VAL A 226 15.98 11.55 10.06
C VAL A 226 17.21 12.24 10.64
N MET A 227 18.09 12.78 9.80
CA MET A 227 19.24 13.56 10.29
C MET A 227 18.82 14.81 11.09
N GLU A 228 17.78 15.53 10.66
CA GLU A 228 17.27 16.68 11.43
C GLU A 228 16.63 16.26 12.76
N LEU A 229 15.88 15.15 12.79
CA LEU A 229 15.30 14.60 14.01
C LEU A 229 16.39 14.16 14.99
N VAL A 230 17.37 13.38 14.54
CA VAL A 230 18.46 12.87 15.39
C VAL A 230 19.35 14.01 15.90
N SER A 231 19.58 15.04 15.09
CA SER A 231 20.37 16.21 15.52
C SER A 231 19.59 17.21 16.39
N GLY A 232 18.31 16.96 16.66
CA GLY A 232 17.46 17.87 17.45
C GLY A 232 17.13 19.18 16.73
N LYS A 233 17.29 19.24 15.41
CA LYS A 233 16.94 20.42 14.60
C LYS A 233 15.45 20.52 14.29
N CYS A 234 14.71 19.42 14.42
CA CYS A 234 13.26 19.36 14.39
C CYS A 234 12.73 18.35 15.43
N ASP A 235 11.44 18.43 15.74
CA ASP A 235 10.75 17.53 16.67
C ASP A 235 9.80 16.57 15.95
N ILE A 236 9.20 17.04 14.85
CA ILE A 236 8.31 16.32 13.97
C ILE A 236 8.77 16.58 12.55
N SER A 237 8.76 15.55 11.71
CA SER A 237 9.08 15.69 10.30
C SER A 237 7.96 15.18 9.41
N ILE A 238 7.57 15.98 8.41
CA ILE A 238 6.76 15.55 7.28
C ILE A 238 7.73 15.26 6.14
N THR A 239 7.81 14.01 5.71
CA THR A 239 8.74 13.59 4.65
C THR A 239 8.15 12.53 3.74
N GLY A 240 8.66 12.38 2.53
CA GLY A 240 8.14 11.44 1.55
C GLY A 240 8.49 11.83 0.13
N GLY A 241 7.60 11.60 -0.82
CA GLY A 241 7.79 12.05 -2.20
C GLY A 241 6.51 12.31 -2.96
N VAL A 242 6.63 13.15 -3.99
CA VAL A 242 5.54 13.66 -4.80
C VAL A 242 5.94 13.59 -6.27
N ASP A 243 5.08 12.96 -7.08
CA ASP A 243 5.22 12.94 -8.52
C ASP A 243 3.85 12.76 -9.19
N ALA A 244 3.31 13.83 -9.76
CA ALA A 244 2.03 13.82 -10.48
C ALA A 244 2.20 13.92 -12.01
N LEU A 245 3.44 13.84 -12.53
CA LEU A 245 3.71 14.06 -13.95
C LEU A 245 3.83 12.74 -14.70
N ASN A 246 2.81 12.35 -15.45
CA ASN A 246 2.84 11.18 -16.34
C ASN A 246 2.35 11.49 -17.75
N ASP A 247 2.89 12.57 -18.32
CA ASP A 247 2.57 13.04 -19.66
C ASP A 247 3.38 12.32 -20.76
N ILE A 248 3.11 12.68 -22.02
CA ILE A 248 3.83 12.14 -23.18
C ILE A 248 5.33 12.47 -23.13
N PHE A 249 5.71 13.63 -22.59
CA PHE A 249 7.13 14.01 -22.47
C PHE A 249 7.88 13.00 -21.60
N MET A 250 7.33 12.63 -20.43
CA MET A 250 7.94 11.63 -19.55
C MET A 250 7.96 10.24 -20.18
N HIS A 251 6.89 9.80 -20.85
CA HIS A 251 6.89 8.54 -21.59
C HIS A 251 7.99 8.50 -22.66
N MET A 252 8.19 9.60 -23.40
CA MET A 252 9.25 9.72 -24.39
C MET A 252 10.65 9.65 -23.77
N CYS A 253 10.90 10.36 -22.66
CA CYS A 253 12.17 10.29 -21.95
C CYS A 253 12.53 8.85 -21.60
N PHE A 254 11.59 8.07 -21.07
CA PHE A 254 11.84 6.69 -20.67
C PHE A 254 11.92 5.74 -21.89
N SER A 255 11.07 5.92 -22.90
CA SER A 255 11.14 5.12 -24.14
C SER A 255 12.50 5.24 -24.83
N LYS A 256 13.08 6.44 -24.90
CA LYS A 256 14.38 6.62 -25.57
C LYS A 256 15.58 6.14 -24.75
N THR A 257 15.37 5.78 -23.48
CA THR A 257 16.36 5.06 -22.67
C THR A 257 16.18 3.53 -22.72
N GLY A 258 15.12 3.03 -23.36
CA GLY A 258 14.85 1.60 -23.53
C GLY A 258 14.43 0.87 -22.25
N VAL A 259 13.93 1.59 -21.24
CA VAL A 259 13.59 1.02 -19.92
C VAL A 259 12.11 0.69 -19.75
N LEU A 260 11.22 1.18 -20.62
CA LEU A 260 9.79 0.84 -20.56
C LEU A 260 9.56 -0.60 -21.02
N SER A 261 8.49 -1.20 -20.52
CA SER A 261 8.04 -2.55 -20.85
C SER A 261 7.32 -2.57 -22.20
N HIS A 262 7.69 -3.52 -23.06
CA HIS A 262 7.00 -3.77 -24.33
C HIS A 262 5.60 -4.33 -24.13
N THR A 263 5.42 -5.16 -23.11
CA THR A 263 4.09 -5.65 -22.70
C THR A 263 3.31 -4.64 -21.84
N SER A 264 3.91 -3.49 -21.55
CA SER A 264 3.34 -2.41 -20.75
C SER A 264 2.94 -2.82 -19.33
N ASP A 265 3.74 -3.68 -18.70
CA ASP A 265 3.57 -4.14 -17.31
C ASP A 265 4.92 -4.26 -16.59
N ALA A 266 4.98 -3.82 -15.33
CA ALA A 266 6.15 -3.99 -14.48
C ALA A 266 6.11 -5.38 -13.82
N LYS A 267 7.09 -6.22 -14.15
CA LYS A 267 7.16 -7.62 -13.72
C LYS A 267 8.46 -7.91 -12.95
N PRO A 268 8.66 -7.29 -11.78
CA PRO A 268 9.91 -7.33 -11.04
C PRO A 268 10.34 -8.76 -10.71
N PHE A 269 11.59 -9.10 -11.06
CA PHE A 269 12.24 -10.39 -10.85
C PHE A 269 11.59 -11.59 -11.56
N SER A 270 10.60 -11.35 -12.43
CA SER A 270 9.91 -12.39 -13.20
C SER A 270 10.77 -12.88 -14.36
N LYS A 271 10.62 -14.15 -14.76
CA LYS A 271 11.16 -14.64 -16.05
C LYS A 271 10.69 -13.81 -17.25
N ASP A 272 9.53 -13.19 -17.12
CA ASP A 272 8.89 -12.39 -18.16
C ASP A 272 9.23 -10.89 -18.05
N ALA A 273 10.17 -10.49 -17.18
CA ALA A 273 10.62 -9.11 -17.03
C ALA A 273 11.13 -8.54 -18.36
N ASP A 274 10.61 -7.38 -18.77
CA ASP A 274 10.92 -6.73 -20.04
C ASP A 274 10.98 -5.20 -19.96
N GLY A 275 10.95 -4.63 -18.75
CA GLY A 275 10.95 -3.19 -18.52
C GLY A 275 10.01 -2.76 -17.39
N THR A 276 9.83 -1.45 -17.27
CA THR A 276 8.94 -0.83 -16.29
C THR A 276 7.76 -0.12 -16.95
N VAL A 277 6.82 0.35 -16.14
CA VAL A 277 5.70 1.20 -16.56
C VAL A 277 5.68 2.39 -15.62
N LEU A 278 5.41 3.59 -16.14
CA LEU A 278 5.38 4.79 -15.33
C LEU A 278 4.14 4.84 -14.45
N GLY A 279 4.30 5.46 -13.29
CA GLY A 279 3.20 5.76 -12.38
C GLY A 279 3.32 7.17 -11.82
N GLU A 280 2.20 7.63 -11.29
CA GLU A 280 2.07 8.83 -10.48
C GLU A 280 1.87 8.45 -9.02
N GLY A 281 2.22 9.34 -8.10
CA GLY A 281 2.05 9.07 -6.69
C GLY A 281 2.43 10.22 -5.79
N VAL A 282 1.71 10.33 -4.68
CA VAL A 282 2.04 11.23 -3.58
C VAL A 282 1.99 10.41 -2.30
N GLY A 283 3.10 10.34 -1.56
CA GLY A 283 3.16 9.61 -0.30
C GLY A 283 4.00 10.36 0.72
N MET A 284 3.46 10.52 1.93
CA MET A 284 4.12 11.21 3.03
C MET A 284 4.00 10.44 4.34
N LEU A 285 5.02 10.57 5.17
CA LEU A 285 5.13 10.04 6.52
C LEU A 285 5.30 11.20 7.50
N VAL A 286 4.74 11.03 8.68
CA VAL A 286 5.04 11.84 9.87
C VAL A 286 5.99 11.04 10.74
N LEU A 287 7.18 11.59 10.97
CA LEU A 287 8.26 10.95 11.73
C LEU A 287 8.56 11.70 13.01
N LYS A 288 8.87 10.95 14.06
CA LYS A 288 9.38 11.46 15.35
C LYS A 288 10.49 10.55 15.85
N ARG A 289 11.35 11.08 16.73
CA ARG A 289 12.22 10.21 17.54
C ARG A 289 11.34 9.25 18.33
N LEU A 290 11.68 7.96 18.37
CA LEU A 290 10.85 6.92 18.98
C LEU A 290 10.45 7.29 20.42
N LYS A 291 11.41 7.75 21.22
CA LYS A 291 11.16 8.17 22.60
C LYS A 291 10.14 9.31 22.72
N ASP A 292 10.13 10.25 21.78
CA ASP A 292 9.18 11.38 21.79
C ASP A 292 7.79 10.94 21.33
N ALA A 293 7.71 9.97 20.41
CA ALA A 293 6.46 9.34 20.04
C ALA A 293 5.84 8.58 21.22
N GLU A 294 6.66 7.84 21.99
CA GLU A 294 6.21 7.13 23.19
C GLU A 294 5.76 8.08 24.30
N ASN A 295 6.49 9.17 24.53
CA ASN A 295 6.11 10.18 25.53
C ASN A 295 4.78 10.87 25.20
N ASP A 296 4.55 11.13 23.91
CA ASP A 296 3.34 11.81 23.43
C ASP A 296 2.16 10.83 23.23
N ASN A 297 2.37 9.52 23.48
CA ASN A 297 1.40 8.44 23.28
C ASN A 297 0.90 8.34 21.84
N ASP A 298 1.79 8.58 20.88
CA ASP A 298 1.48 8.45 19.47
C ASP A 298 1.21 6.98 19.09
N ARG A 299 0.38 6.79 18.06
CA ARG A 299 0.37 5.52 17.34
C ARG A 299 1.70 5.35 16.62
N ILE A 300 2.28 4.15 16.67
CA ILE A 300 3.52 3.82 15.96
C ILE A 300 3.26 2.66 15.00
N TYR A 301 3.41 2.90 13.70
CA TYR A 301 3.22 1.90 12.66
C TYR A 301 4.41 0.94 12.58
N ALA A 302 5.61 1.52 12.49
CA ALA A 302 6.90 0.82 12.44
C ALA A 302 8.01 1.75 12.94
N VAL A 303 9.18 1.17 13.19
CA VAL A 303 10.39 1.88 13.61
C VAL A 303 11.45 1.77 12.53
N ILE A 304 11.99 2.90 12.08
CA ILE A 304 13.19 2.95 11.24
C ILE A 304 14.39 2.71 12.14
N LYS A 305 15.13 1.64 11.85
CA LYS A 305 16.29 1.20 12.64
C LYS A 305 17.63 1.66 12.04
N GLY A 306 17.69 1.86 10.72
CA GLY A 306 18.89 2.31 10.04
C GLY A 306 18.61 2.67 8.58
N ILE A 307 19.42 3.58 8.03
CA ILE A 307 19.33 4.07 6.66
C ILE A 307 20.73 4.10 6.07
N GLY A 308 21.01 3.21 5.13
CA GLY A 308 22.28 3.21 4.41
C GLY A 308 22.18 3.95 3.08
N THR A 309 23.27 4.62 2.70
CA THR A 309 23.32 5.45 1.50
C THR A 309 24.62 5.24 0.72
N SER A 310 24.56 5.34 -0.61
CA SER A 310 25.77 5.26 -1.41
C SER A 310 25.60 5.87 -2.79
N SER A 311 26.73 6.05 -3.47
CA SER A 311 26.79 6.30 -4.91
C SER A 311 27.44 5.12 -5.62
N ASP A 312 26.95 4.81 -6.82
CA ASP A 312 27.58 3.85 -7.73
C ASP A 312 28.97 4.34 -8.21
N GLY A 313 29.21 5.65 -8.18
CA GLY A 313 30.47 6.24 -8.61
C GLY A 313 30.67 6.14 -10.12
N ARG A 314 31.83 5.65 -10.56
CA ARG A 314 32.16 5.52 -11.99
C ARG A 314 31.64 4.18 -12.53
N THR A 315 30.66 4.25 -13.42
CA THR A 315 30.01 3.11 -14.09
C THR A 315 30.24 3.15 -15.60
N SER A 316 29.64 2.23 -16.35
CA SER A 316 29.70 2.20 -17.83
C SER A 316 28.90 3.32 -18.49
N ALA A 317 27.81 3.78 -17.85
CA ALA A 317 26.99 4.92 -18.26
C ALA A 317 26.34 5.56 -17.03
N VAL A 318 26.06 6.86 -17.06
CA VAL A 318 25.51 7.63 -15.90
C VAL A 318 24.28 6.96 -15.26
N TYR A 319 23.48 6.24 -16.05
CA TYR A 319 22.26 5.57 -15.62
C TYR A 319 22.38 4.05 -15.43
N ALA A 320 23.55 3.46 -15.67
CA ALA A 320 23.78 2.03 -15.47
C ALA A 320 23.91 1.74 -13.96
N PRO A 321 23.08 0.84 -13.39
CA PRO A 321 23.14 0.50 -11.98
C PRO A 321 24.36 -0.38 -11.66
N GLU A 322 24.94 -0.23 -10.46
CA GLU A 322 26.07 -1.05 -10.00
C GLU A 322 25.81 -1.76 -8.67
N ALA A 323 26.02 -3.09 -8.66
CA ALA A 323 25.78 -3.90 -7.46
C ALA A 323 26.67 -3.47 -6.29
N LYS A 324 27.91 -3.03 -6.56
CA LYS A 324 28.85 -2.58 -5.53
C LYS A 324 28.32 -1.36 -4.76
N GLY A 325 27.68 -0.42 -5.46
CA GLY A 325 27.05 0.74 -4.85
C GLY A 325 25.91 0.31 -3.94
N GLN A 326 24.99 -0.51 -4.44
CA GLN A 326 23.86 -1.04 -3.69
C GLN A 326 24.28 -1.87 -2.46
N ILE A 327 25.32 -2.72 -2.57
CA ILE A 327 25.90 -3.48 -1.46
C ILE A 327 26.39 -2.55 -0.35
N LYS A 328 26.94 -1.37 -0.68
CA LYS A 328 27.41 -0.41 0.31
C LYS A 328 26.24 0.16 1.11
N ALA A 329 25.18 0.64 0.44
CA ALA A 329 23.97 1.12 1.10
C ALA A 329 23.33 0.02 1.97
N LEU A 330 23.20 -1.21 1.45
CA LEU A 330 22.67 -2.35 2.21
C LEU A 330 23.47 -2.60 3.50
N ASN A 331 24.80 -2.73 3.40
CA ASN A 331 25.64 -3.02 4.57
C ASN A 331 25.63 -1.88 5.59
N GLU A 332 25.61 -0.61 5.15
CA GLU A 332 25.51 0.53 6.04
C GLU A 332 24.19 0.52 6.82
N ALA A 333 23.06 0.27 6.13
CA ALA A 333 21.74 0.21 6.76
C ALA A 333 21.67 -0.89 7.83
N TYR A 334 22.15 -2.10 7.51
CA TYR A 334 22.16 -3.22 8.46
C TYR A 334 23.12 -2.99 9.63
N SER A 335 24.28 -2.38 9.36
CA SER A 335 25.26 -2.03 10.39
C SER A 335 24.74 -0.95 11.33
N GLU A 336 24.11 0.09 10.80
CA GLU A 336 23.50 1.18 11.60
C GLU A 336 22.37 0.63 12.46
N ALA A 337 21.51 -0.21 11.89
CA ALA A 337 20.43 -0.87 12.62
C ALA A 337 20.91 -1.91 13.65
N GLY A 338 22.17 -2.33 13.59
CA GLY A 338 22.72 -3.38 14.46
C GLY A 338 22.04 -4.73 14.27
N ILE A 339 21.55 -5.03 13.06
CA ILE A 339 20.84 -6.28 12.74
C ILE A 339 21.58 -7.13 11.71
N THR A 340 21.40 -8.44 11.79
CA THR A 340 21.87 -9.37 10.77
C THR A 340 20.91 -9.38 9.57
N PRO A 341 21.41 -9.36 8.31
CA PRO A 341 20.56 -9.41 7.13
C PRO A 341 19.60 -10.61 7.11
N SER A 342 20.02 -11.78 7.63
CA SER A 342 19.19 -12.98 7.74
C SER A 342 17.95 -12.84 8.64
N SER A 343 17.83 -11.75 9.40
CA SER A 343 16.63 -11.44 10.19
C SER A 343 15.56 -10.65 9.43
N ILE A 344 15.85 -10.19 8.21
CA ILE A 344 14.86 -9.57 7.33
C ILE A 344 13.96 -10.66 6.76
N GLU A 345 12.65 -10.43 6.78
CA GLU A 345 11.68 -11.41 6.26
C GLU A 345 10.89 -10.86 5.05
N LEU A 346 10.96 -9.55 4.81
CA LEU A 346 10.39 -8.86 3.64
C LEU A 346 11.40 -7.87 3.07
N VAL A 347 11.69 -7.96 1.78
CA VAL A 347 12.38 -6.92 1.02
C VAL A 347 11.40 -6.33 0.02
N GLU A 348 11.01 -5.08 0.28
CA GLU A 348 10.38 -4.22 -0.71
C GLU A 348 11.49 -3.59 -1.57
N ALA A 349 11.75 -4.24 -2.68
CA ALA A 349 12.86 -3.93 -3.57
C ALA A 349 12.62 -2.65 -4.37
N HIS A 350 13.69 -2.11 -4.97
CA HIS A 350 13.53 -1.13 -6.03
C HIS A 350 12.78 -1.77 -7.21
N GLY A 351 13.15 -3.00 -7.61
CA GLY A 351 12.36 -3.95 -8.40
C GLY A 351 11.56 -3.30 -9.51
N THR A 352 12.23 -2.91 -10.59
CA THR A 352 11.60 -2.13 -11.67
C THR A 352 10.98 -3.00 -12.75
N GLY A 353 11.34 -4.29 -12.81
CA GLY A 353 11.00 -5.17 -13.92
C GLY A 353 11.97 -5.05 -15.10
N THR A 354 13.06 -4.30 -14.95
CA THR A 354 14.13 -4.25 -15.96
C THR A 354 15.08 -5.42 -15.72
N ARG A 355 15.37 -6.21 -16.77
CA ARG A 355 16.23 -7.42 -16.63
C ARG A 355 17.59 -7.11 -16.00
N VAL A 356 18.25 -6.05 -16.47
CA VAL A 356 19.57 -5.64 -15.96
C VAL A 356 19.46 -5.13 -14.52
N GLY A 357 18.50 -4.23 -14.24
CA GLY A 357 18.32 -3.65 -12.92
C GLY A 357 17.97 -4.70 -11.86
N ASP A 358 17.01 -5.57 -12.16
CA ASP A 358 16.58 -6.64 -11.24
C ASP A 358 17.72 -7.63 -10.97
N LYS A 359 18.57 -7.95 -11.97
CA LYS A 359 19.75 -8.80 -11.79
C LYS A 359 20.83 -8.15 -10.93
N VAL A 360 21.08 -6.85 -11.12
CA VAL A 360 22.04 -6.09 -10.31
C VAL A 360 21.57 -6.00 -8.86
N GLU A 361 20.30 -5.67 -8.65
CA GLU A 361 19.69 -5.59 -7.32
C GLU A 361 19.70 -6.94 -6.60
N PHE A 362 19.27 -8.01 -7.27
CA PHE A 362 19.27 -9.32 -6.65
C PHE A 362 20.69 -9.81 -6.31
N SER A 363 21.68 -9.51 -7.17
CA SER A 363 23.08 -9.82 -6.88
C SER A 363 23.59 -9.11 -5.63
N ALA A 364 23.19 -7.84 -5.43
CA ALA A 364 23.55 -7.07 -4.24
C ALA A 364 22.91 -7.65 -2.97
N LEU A 365 21.60 -7.96 -3.02
CA LEU A 365 20.87 -8.59 -1.92
C LEU A 365 21.48 -9.96 -1.56
N LYS A 366 21.69 -10.82 -2.55
CA LYS A 366 22.30 -12.14 -2.40
C LYS A 366 23.66 -12.04 -1.69
N SER A 367 24.51 -11.10 -2.09
CA SER A 367 25.83 -10.88 -1.48
C SER A 367 25.78 -10.54 0.02
N CYS A 368 24.74 -9.82 0.45
CA CYS A 368 24.55 -9.43 1.84
C CYS A 368 23.94 -10.56 2.70
N PHE A 369 23.05 -11.37 2.14
CA PHE A 369 22.31 -12.40 2.88
C PHE A 369 23.05 -13.75 2.94
N ASP A 370 23.70 -14.16 1.85
CA ASP A 370 24.32 -15.49 1.72
C ASP A 370 25.52 -15.71 2.67
N LYS A 371 26.12 -14.64 3.20
CA LYS A 371 27.22 -14.76 4.18
C LYS A 371 26.77 -15.31 5.55
N SER A 372 25.46 -15.32 5.82
CA SER A 372 24.91 -15.59 7.15
C SER A 372 23.76 -16.59 7.18
N SER A 373 23.21 -16.98 6.03
CA SER A 373 21.98 -17.78 5.96
C SER A 373 22.23 -19.16 5.36
N LEU A 374 22.03 -20.20 6.17
CA LEU A 374 21.94 -21.59 5.72
C LEU A 374 20.51 -21.99 5.35
N ILE A 375 19.52 -21.10 5.57
CA ILE A 375 18.09 -21.42 5.45
C ILE A 375 17.54 -20.78 4.17
N LYS A 376 17.11 -21.62 3.23
CA LYS A 376 16.49 -21.19 1.98
C LYS A 376 15.07 -20.65 2.22
N ASN A 377 14.61 -19.80 1.30
CA ASN A 377 13.19 -19.38 1.18
C ASN A 377 12.57 -18.76 2.45
N GLN A 378 13.33 -17.93 3.18
CA GLN A 378 12.86 -17.26 4.40
C GLN A 378 12.42 -15.81 4.17
N THR A 379 12.96 -15.14 3.15
CA THR A 379 12.74 -13.72 2.89
C THR A 379 11.85 -13.53 1.67
N ALA A 380 10.67 -12.94 1.86
CA ALA A 380 9.84 -12.49 0.75
C ALA A 380 10.56 -11.36 0.01
N ILE A 381 10.72 -11.47 -1.31
CA ILE A 381 11.10 -10.33 -2.16
C ILE A 381 9.91 -9.93 -3.04
N GLY A 382 9.74 -8.63 -3.22
CA GLY A 382 8.65 -8.07 -4.00
C GLY A 382 8.83 -6.59 -4.31
N SER A 383 7.92 -6.05 -5.12
CA SER A 383 7.87 -4.60 -5.41
C SER A 383 6.45 -4.16 -5.74
N VAL A 384 6.03 -3.06 -5.12
CA VAL A 384 4.73 -2.42 -5.34
C VAL A 384 4.56 -1.87 -6.75
N LYS A 385 5.67 -1.70 -7.49
CA LYS A 385 5.63 -1.23 -8.89
C LYS A 385 4.84 -2.17 -9.80
N SER A 386 4.75 -3.46 -9.44
CA SER A 386 3.87 -4.42 -10.12
C SER A 386 2.38 -4.05 -10.08
N MET A 387 1.96 -3.28 -9.07
CA MET A 387 0.58 -2.88 -8.82
C MET A 387 0.27 -1.48 -9.32
N ILE A 388 1.15 -0.51 -9.06
CA ILE A 388 0.88 0.92 -9.28
C ILE A 388 1.81 1.59 -10.30
N GLY A 389 2.66 0.81 -10.97
CA GLY A 389 3.73 1.35 -11.81
C GLY A 389 4.86 2.01 -10.99
N HIS A 390 5.84 2.55 -11.70
CA HIS A 390 6.95 3.27 -11.10
C HIS A 390 6.56 4.73 -10.83
N THR A 391 6.19 5.04 -9.59
CA THR A 391 5.79 6.38 -9.13
C THR A 391 6.94 7.38 -8.96
N LYS A 392 8.00 7.22 -9.77
CA LYS A 392 9.17 8.11 -9.90
C LYS A 392 9.69 8.62 -8.53
N ALA A 393 9.66 9.93 -8.25
CA ALA A 393 10.15 10.46 -6.96
C ALA A 393 9.40 9.92 -5.73
N ALA A 394 8.14 9.52 -5.87
CA ALA A 394 7.31 8.93 -4.81
C ALA A 394 7.50 7.41 -4.64
N ALA A 395 8.35 6.74 -5.44
CA ALA A 395 8.50 5.28 -5.43
C ALA A 395 9.01 4.73 -4.09
N GLY A 396 9.96 5.41 -3.46
CA GLY A 396 10.44 5.05 -2.12
C GLY A 396 9.36 5.23 -1.05
N ALA A 397 8.58 6.31 -1.14
CA ALA A 397 7.44 6.58 -0.23
C ALA A 397 6.36 5.49 -0.34
N ALA A 398 6.01 5.07 -1.56
CA ALA A 398 5.07 3.96 -1.77
C ALA A 398 5.58 2.66 -1.12
N GLY A 399 6.86 2.32 -1.35
CA GLY A 399 7.47 1.11 -0.79
C GLY A 399 7.54 1.11 0.75
N ILE A 400 7.97 2.22 1.37
CA ILE A 400 8.06 2.32 2.82
C ILE A 400 6.69 2.33 3.49
N ILE A 401 5.67 2.97 2.89
CA ILE A 401 4.29 2.94 3.40
C ILE A 401 3.75 1.50 3.34
N LYS A 402 3.94 0.79 2.21
CA LYS A 402 3.59 -0.64 2.11
C LYS A 402 4.26 -1.45 3.21
N ALA A 403 5.57 -1.34 3.39
CA ALA A 403 6.31 -2.10 4.39
C ALA A 403 5.90 -1.77 5.83
N ALA A 404 5.65 -0.49 6.15
CA ALA A 404 5.15 -0.08 7.46
C ALA A 404 3.74 -0.62 7.74
N LEU A 405 2.83 -0.56 6.76
CA LEU A 405 1.51 -1.18 6.86
C LEU A 405 1.59 -2.71 6.99
N SER A 406 2.49 -3.36 6.28
CA SER A 406 2.76 -4.80 6.41
C SER A 406 3.19 -5.19 7.82
N LEU A 407 4.14 -4.45 8.40
CA LEU A 407 4.62 -4.64 9.77
C LEU A 407 3.56 -4.33 10.81
N HIS A 408 2.72 -3.32 10.59
CA HIS A 408 1.64 -2.97 11.51
C HIS A 408 0.51 -4.01 11.50
N ASN A 409 0.07 -4.42 10.30
CA ASN A 409 -1.04 -5.34 10.11
C ASN A 409 -0.65 -6.82 10.23
N LYS A 410 0.65 -7.13 10.29
CA LYS A 410 1.22 -8.49 10.35
C LYS A 410 0.90 -9.31 9.11
N ILE A 411 1.10 -8.71 7.93
CA ILE A 411 0.78 -9.31 6.62
C ILE A 411 1.93 -9.05 5.65
N ILE A 412 2.23 -10.04 4.82
CA ILE A 412 3.10 -9.88 3.64
C ILE A 412 2.18 -9.78 2.40
N PRO A 413 2.10 -8.60 1.74
CA PRO A 413 1.33 -8.42 0.50
C PRO A 413 1.99 -9.14 -0.70
N PRO A 414 1.23 -9.41 -1.77
CA PRO A 414 1.75 -10.04 -2.97
C PRO A 414 2.59 -9.06 -3.80
N THR A 415 3.28 -9.61 -4.79
CA THR A 415 3.81 -8.93 -5.97
C THR A 415 3.08 -9.50 -7.17
N LEU A 416 2.51 -8.63 -8.00
CA LEU A 416 1.70 -9.05 -9.14
C LEU A 416 2.57 -9.33 -10.36
N LYS A 417 2.00 -10.04 -11.33
CA LYS A 417 2.57 -10.25 -12.68
C LYS A 417 3.95 -10.96 -12.68
N ALA A 418 4.36 -11.51 -11.54
CA ALA A 418 5.65 -12.15 -11.31
C ALA A 418 5.43 -13.51 -10.64
N LEU A 419 4.84 -14.46 -11.39
CA LEU A 419 4.48 -15.77 -10.86
C LEU A 419 5.68 -16.72 -10.76
N GLU A 420 6.56 -16.68 -11.76
CA GLU A 420 7.79 -17.46 -11.84
C GLU A 420 9.01 -16.53 -11.82
N PRO A 421 10.00 -16.77 -10.95
CA PRO A 421 11.21 -15.96 -10.91
C PRO A 421 12.06 -16.17 -12.16
N ASP A 422 12.85 -15.17 -12.52
CA ASP A 422 13.86 -15.28 -13.57
C ASP A 422 14.87 -16.41 -13.22
N PRO A 423 15.02 -17.43 -14.09
CA PRO A 423 15.92 -18.55 -13.84
C PRO A 423 17.39 -18.13 -13.71
N GLU A 424 17.83 -17.02 -14.31
CA GLU A 424 19.20 -16.54 -14.17
C GLU A 424 19.52 -16.04 -12.75
N LEU A 425 18.51 -15.53 -12.04
CA LEU A 425 18.65 -15.05 -10.68
C LEU A 425 18.85 -16.19 -9.68
N ASN A 426 18.34 -17.40 -10.00
CA ASN A 426 18.34 -18.56 -9.12
C ASN A 426 17.78 -18.24 -7.72
N ILE A 427 16.67 -17.48 -7.66
CA ILE A 427 16.09 -16.99 -6.40
C ILE A 427 15.82 -18.13 -5.41
N ASN A 428 15.20 -19.22 -5.90
CA ASN A 428 14.76 -20.36 -5.09
C ASN A 428 15.92 -21.15 -4.43
N ASP A 429 17.16 -20.91 -4.85
CA ASP A 429 18.36 -21.51 -4.26
C ASP A 429 19.01 -20.64 -3.18
N THR A 430 18.41 -19.49 -2.87
CA THR A 430 18.90 -18.52 -1.89
C THR A 430 17.97 -18.42 -0.68
N SER A 431 18.22 -17.45 0.20
CA SER A 431 17.31 -17.13 1.31
C SER A 431 16.00 -16.49 0.87
N PHE A 432 15.87 -16.10 -0.40
CA PHE A 432 14.74 -15.35 -0.92
C PHE A 432 13.72 -16.23 -1.63
N TYR A 433 12.48 -15.74 -1.72
CA TYR A 433 11.48 -16.26 -2.63
C TYR A 433 10.59 -15.11 -3.12
N LEU A 434 10.13 -15.20 -4.36
CA LEU A 434 9.28 -14.17 -4.97
C LEU A 434 7.85 -14.30 -4.44
N ASN A 435 7.37 -13.32 -3.66
CA ASN A 435 6.07 -13.47 -3.00
C ASN A 435 4.91 -13.05 -3.92
N SER A 436 4.12 -14.01 -4.41
CA SER A 436 2.96 -13.76 -5.30
C SER A 436 1.61 -13.82 -4.60
N THR A 437 1.55 -14.11 -3.31
CA THR A 437 0.30 -14.26 -2.55
C THR A 437 0.33 -13.48 -1.24
N THR A 438 -0.81 -12.88 -0.87
CA THR A 438 -0.98 -12.30 0.47
C THR A 438 -0.96 -13.39 1.52
N LYS A 439 -0.19 -13.21 2.60
CA LYS A 439 -0.20 -14.15 3.73
C LYS A 439 -0.02 -13.49 5.10
N PRO A 440 -0.56 -14.10 6.17
CA PRO A 440 -0.20 -13.73 7.53
C PRO A 440 1.31 -13.79 7.75
N TRP A 441 1.85 -12.72 8.33
CA TRP A 441 3.25 -12.63 8.72
C TRP A 441 3.34 -13.14 10.16
N MET A 442 3.75 -14.39 10.35
CA MET A 442 3.81 -15.00 11.69
C MET A 442 5.01 -14.50 12.49
N ALA A 443 4.85 -14.36 13.81
CA ALA A 443 5.93 -13.93 14.68
C ALA A 443 6.97 -15.06 14.82
N LYS A 444 8.26 -14.71 14.79
CA LYS A 444 9.36 -15.62 15.11
C LYS A 444 9.82 -15.43 16.55
N SER A 445 10.34 -16.48 17.17
CA SER A 445 10.90 -16.41 18.53
C SER A 445 12.30 -15.77 18.58
N THR A 446 12.99 -15.74 17.44
CA THR A 446 14.39 -15.32 17.32
C THR A 446 14.56 -13.80 17.17
N HIS A 447 13.60 -13.13 16.54
CA HIS A 447 13.61 -11.69 16.33
C HIS A 447 12.21 -11.16 16.03
N ARG A 448 12.06 -9.83 16.14
CA ARG A 448 10.88 -9.09 15.67
C ARG A 448 10.80 -9.13 14.14
N ARG A 449 9.59 -8.97 13.60
CA ARG A 449 9.37 -8.85 12.15
C ARG A 449 10.13 -7.63 11.62
N ARG A 450 10.88 -7.81 10.55
CA ARG A 450 11.71 -6.77 9.93
C ARG A 450 11.55 -6.75 8.41
N ALA A 451 11.56 -5.54 7.86
CA ALA A 451 11.53 -5.30 6.42
C ALA A 451 12.73 -4.45 5.97
N GLY A 452 13.24 -4.72 4.78
CA GLY A 452 14.15 -3.84 4.04
C GLY A 452 13.40 -3.14 2.92
N VAL A 453 13.67 -1.85 2.70
CA VAL A 453 13.09 -1.06 1.60
C VAL A 453 14.20 -0.41 0.79
N SER A 454 14.26 -0.68 -0.51
CA SER A 454 15.30 -0.16 -1.41
C SER A 454 14.73 0.87 -2.40
N ALA A 455 15.50 1.93 -2.64
CA ALA A 455 15.29 2.79 -3.80
C ALA A 455 16.63 3.17 -4.42
N PHE A 456 16.78 2.89 -5.71
CA PHE A 456 18.00 3.14 -6.47
C PHE A 456 17.68 4.16 -7.56
N GLY A 457 18.27 5.34 -7.43
CA GLY A 457 18.02 6.48 -8.28
C GLY A 457 18.76 6.35 -9.60
N PHE A 458 18.09 6.73 -10.68
CA PHE A 458 18.75 7.03 -11.94
C PHE A 458 19.86 8.06 -11.69
N GLY A 459 21.10 7.78 -12.13
CA GLY A 459 22.28 8.56 -11.74
C GLY A 459 23.11 7.94 -10.60
N GLY A 460 22.69 6.79 -10.06
CA GLY A 460 23.50 5.95 -9.17
C GLY A 460 23.42 6.32 -7.69
N SER A 461 22.39 7.05 -7.24
CA SER A 461 22.16 7.34 -5.82
C SER A 461 21.33 6.24 -5.18
N ASN A 462 21.88 5.52 -4.20
CA ASN A 462 21.25 4.34 -3.62
C ASN A 462 20.88 4.57 -2.15
N PHE A 463 19.69 4.13 -1.77
CA PHE A 463 19.19 4.19 -0.41
C PHE A 463 18.58 2.85 -0.01
N HIS A 464 18.84 2.41 1.22
CA HIS A 464 18.19 1.25 1.81
C HIS A 464 17.78 1.54 3.25
N ILE A 465 16.53 1.25 3.60
CA ILE A 465 15.96 1.48 4.94
C ILE A 465 15.62 0.14 5.59
N VAL A 466 16.02 -0.01 6.84
CA VAL A 466 15.61 -1.13 7.69
C VAL A 466 14.46 -0.69 8.60
N LEU A 467 13.35 -1.42 8.53
CA LEU A 467 12.18 -1.26 9.39
C LEU A 467 12.01 -2.45 10.34
N GLU A 468 11.54 -2.19 11.56
CA GLU A 468 11.14 -3.20 12.54
C GLU A 468 9.74 -2.90 13.09
N GLU A 469 8.98 -3.95 13.42
CA GLU A 469 7.70 -3.78 14.11
C GLU A 469 7.87 -3.17 15.52
N TYR A 470 7.00 -2.22 15.86
CA TYR A 470 7.00 -1.62 17.19
C TYR A 470 6.40 -2.57 18.26
N ASN A 471 5.17 -3.05 18.02
CA ASN A 471 4.48 -3.98 18.89
C ASN A 471 4.34 -5.35 18.19
N PRO A 472 4.84 -6.45 18.78
CA PRO A 472 4.73 -7.78 18.19
C PRO A 472 3.29 -8.31 18.18
N VAL A 473 2.43 -7.79 19.06
CA VAL A 473 1.02 -8.19 19.19
C VAL A 473 0.14 -7.34 18.29
N LYS A 474 -0.70 -8.00 17.49
CA LYS A 474 -1.78 -7.33 16.76
C LYS A 474 -2.88 -6.93 17.73
N ALA A 475 -3.11 -5.63 17.93
CA ALA A 475 -4.07 -5.13 18.91
C ALA A 475 -5.48 -4.91 18.34
N GLN A 476 -5.58 -4.56 17.05
CA GLN A 476 -6.84 -4.16 16.41
C GLN A 476 -7.10 -4.98 15.15
N ALA A 477 -8.39 -5.08 14.78
CA ALA A 477 -8.78 -5.67 13.51
C ALA A 477 -8.35 -4.78 12.35
N SER A 478 -7.68 -5.37 11.35
CA SER A 478 -7.25 -4.67 10.13
C SER A 478 -8.40 -4.53 9.14
N TRP A 479 -9.52 -3.96 9.58
CA TRP A 479 -10.67 -3.70 8.74
C TRP A 479 -10.47 -2.40 7.96
N ASP A 480 -10.55 -2.48 6.64
CA ASP A 480 -10.32 -1.37 5.71
C ASP A 480 -11.58 -0.55 5.40
N GLY A 481 -12.76 -1.00 5.87
CA GLY A 481 -14.03 -0.34 5.60
C GLY A 481 -14.71 -0.78 4.30
N SER A 482 -14.08 -1.66 3.51
CA SER A 482 -14.61 -2.13 2.21
C SER A 482 -15.87 -3.01 2.33
N ILE A 483 -16.17 -3.50 3.54
CA ILE A 483 -17.37 -4.29 3.83
C ILE A 483 -18.11 -3.67 5.01
N GLN A 484 -19.39 -3.35 4.80
CA GLN A 484 -20.32 -2.81 5.80
C GLN A 484 -21.42 -3.81 6.12
N ILE A 485 -21.87 -3.81 7.38
CA ILE A 485 -23.10 -4.49 7.80
C ILE A 485 -24.17 -3.44 8.05
N ILE A 486 -25.19 -3.38 7.19
CA ILE A 486 -26.36 -2.52 7.39
C ILE A 486 -27.43 -3.34 8.11
N ALA A 487 -27.98 -2.81 9.20
CA ALA A 487 -28.83 -3.59 10.11
C ALA A 487 -30.14 -2.87 10.42
N PHE A 488 -31.27 -3.42 9.97
CA PHE A 488 -32.60 -2.89 10.25
C PHE A 488 -33.43 -3.86 11.08
N SER A 489 -34.25 -3.34 11.99
CA SER A 489 -35.21 -4.15 12.76
C SER A 489 -36.42 -3.31 13.19
N SER A 490 -37.60 -3.92 13.29
CA SER A 490 -38.83 -3.32 13.82
C SER A 490 -39.92 -4.38 14.04
N ASP A 491 -40.97 -4.04 14.76
CA ASP A 491 -42.11 -4.96 14.99
C ASP A 491 -43.11 -4.97 13.83
N THR A 492 -43.08 -3.94 12.97
CA THR A 492 -43.97 -3.86 11.80
C THR A 492 -43.19 -3.73 10.51
N LYS A 493 -43.73 -4.31 9.44
CA LYS A 493 -43.15 -4.20 8.09
C LYS A 493 -43.08 -2.75 7.60
N LYS A 494 -44.07 -1.94 7.98
CA LYS A 494 -44.14 -0.52 7.62
C LYS A 494 -42.94 0.25 8.17
N GLU A 495 -42.67 0.13 9.47
CA GLU A 495 -41.51 0.79 10.11
C GLU A 495 -40.18 0.30 9.54
N LEU A 496 -40.07 -0.99 9.20
CA LEU A 496 -38.84 -1.54 8.61
C LEU A 496 -38.55 -0.85 7.27
N LEU A 497 -39.58 -0.74 6.42
CA LEU A 497 -39.48 -0.08 5.12
C LEU A 497 -39.20 1.42 5.26
N GLU A 498 -39.79 2.10 6.25
CA GLU A 498 -39.50 3.50 6.54
C GLU A 498 -38.01 3.72 6.91
N LYS A 499 -37.42 2.83 7.72
CA LYS A 499 -35.99 2.88 8.05
C LYS A 499 -35.10 2.68 6.81
N ILE A 500 -35.44 1.74 5.93
CA ILE A 500 -34.72 1.52 4.66
C ILE A 500 -34.84 2.76 3.76
N ASN A 501 -36.04 3.35 3.65
CA ASN A 501 -36.27 4.54 2.85
C ASN A 501 -35.50 5.76 3.40
N LEU A 502 -35.39 5.90 4.72
CA LEU A 502 -34.59 6.96 5.34
C LEU A 502 -33.10 6.78 5.05
N PHE A 503 -32.59 5.55 5.16
CA PHE A 503 -31.21 5.23 4.78
C PHE A 503 -30.95 5.60 3.33
N GLU A 504 -31.84 5.16 2.41
CA GLU A 504 -31.74 5.48 0.98
C GLU A 504 -31.80 6.98 0.70
N LYS A 505 -32.69 7.71 1.38
CA LYS A 505 -32.79 9.17 1.23
C LYS A 505 -31.49 9.88 1.62
N ASN A 506 -30.83 9.44 2.68
CA ASN A 506 -29.59 10.07 3.16
C ASN A 506 -28.40 9.85 2.21
N ILE A 507 -28.39 8.74 1.46
CA ILE A 507 -27.32 8.46 0.50
C ILE A 507 -27.61 9.01 -0.89
N ASN A 508 -28.88 9.14 -1.28
CA ASN A 508 -29.27 9.61 -2.62
C ASN A 508 -29.01 11.11 -2.87
N VAL A 509 -28.66 11.88 -1.83
CA VAL A 509 -28.32 13.31 -1.94
C VAL A 509 -26.83 13.54 -2.16
N ILE A 510 -26.02 12.48 -2.16
CA ILE A 510 -24.56 12.56 -2.27
C ILE A 510 -24.16 12.14 -3.68
N ASP A 511 -23.66 13.09 -4.46
CA ASP A 511 -23.17 12.86 -5.82
C ASP A 511 -21.71 12.42 -5.84
N ASP A 512 -20.90 12.86 -4.87
CA ASP A 512 -19.49 12.50 -4.77
C ASP A 512 -19.34 11.02 -4.31
N PRO A 513 -18.67 10.16 -5.11
CA PRO A 513 -18.54 8.73 -4.77
C PRO A 513 -17.81 8.46 -3.45
N GLN A 514 -16.87 9.33 -3.05
CA GLN A 514 -16.09 9.13 -1.83
C GLN A 514 -16.91 9.52 -0.60
N GLU A 515 -17.57 10.67 -0.65
CA GLU A 515 -18.52 11.09 0.37
C GLU A 515 -19.66 10.09 0.49
N LEU A 516 -20.12 9.49 -0.63
CA LEU A 516 -21.14 8.46 -0.63
C LEU A 516 -20.68 7.22 0.15
N GLN A 517 -19.48 6.71 -0.12
CA GLN A 517 -18.93 5.55 0.59
C GLN A 517 -18.75 5.82 2.09
N GLN A 518 -18.24 7.01 2.46
CA GLN A 518 -18.14 7.41 3.86
C GLN A 518 -19.51 7.53 4.53
N THR A 519 -20.49 8.09 3.81
CA THR A 519 -21.87 8.22 4.28
C THR A 519 -22.50 6.83 4.47
N ILE A 520 -22.32 5.90 3.53
CA ILE A 520 -22.77 4.52 3.67
C ILE A 520 -22.14 3.88 4.90
N ALA A 521 -20.83 4.01 5.11
CA ALA A 521 -20.16 3.45 6.29
C ALA A 521 -20.71 4.03 7.60
N TRP A 522 -20.87 5.36 7.67
CA TRP A 522 -21.43 6.06 8.83
C TRP A 522 -22.88 5.67 9.11
N LYS A 523 -23.75 5.69 8.09
CA LYS A 523 -25.14 5.27 8.22
C LYS A 523 -25.27 3.79 8.56
N SER A 524 -24.40 2.94 8.03
CA SER A 524 -24.35 1.52 8.41
C SER A 524 -24.04 1.38 9.90
N TYR A 525 -23.09 2.16 10.43
CA TYR A 525 -22.81 2.20 11.86
C TYR A 525 -24.04 2.63 12.69
N GLU A 526 -24.72 3.72 12.31
CA GLU A 526 -25.93 4.17 12.99
C GLU A 526 -27.01 3.08 13.04
N THR A 527 -27.24 2.39 11.91
CA THR A 527 -28.25 1.31 11.85
C THR A 527 -27.94 0.17 12.82
N ARG A 528 -26.66 -0.18 13.01
CA ARG A 528 -26.23 -1.21 13.98
C ARG A 528 -26.44 -0.79 15.43
N GLN A 529 -26.34 0.50 15.75
CA GLN A 529 -26.54 1.00 17.12
C GLN A 529 -28.00 0.90 17.57
N ILE A 530 -28.95 1.05 16.64
CA ILE A 530 -30.39 1.02 16.93
C ILE A 530 -31.05 -0.33 16.61
N PHE A 531 -30.27 -1.31 16.14
CA PHE A 531 -30.76 -2.64 15.84
C PHE A 531 -31.13 -3.37 17.13
N SER A 532 -32.32 -3.98 17.18
CA SER A 532 -32.71 -4.87 18.27
C SER A 532 -33.02 -6.27 17.74
N SER A 533 -32.40 -7.27 18.35
CA SER A 533 -32.68 -8.68 18.09
C SER A 533 -34.04 -9.14 18.62
N THR A 534 -34.69 -8.34 19.47
CA THR A 534 -36.01 -8.63 20.07
C THR A 534 -37.18 -8.25 19.19
N HIS A 535 -36.98 -7.39 18.19
CA HIS A 535 -38.02 -7.01 17.24
C HIS A 535 -38.46 -8.20 16.39
N ASP A 536 -39.73 -8.20 15.98
CA ASP A 536 -40.30 -9.27 15.16
C ASP A 536 -39.60 -9.42 13.80
N LEU A 537 -39.35 -8.30 13.11
CA LEU A 537 -38.72 -8.28 11.79
C LEU A 537 -37.28 -7.79 11.88
N ARG A 538 -36.35 -8.54 11.29
CA ARG A 538 -34.91 -8.23 11.29
C ARG A 538 -34.33 -8.44 9.90
N LEU A 539 -33.53 -7.48 9.47
CA LEU A 539 -32.87 -7.47 8.17
C LEU A 539 -31.39 -7.08 8.38
N LEU A 540 -30.48 -7.93 7.92
CA LEU A 540 -29.06 -7.63 7.84
C LEU A 540 -28.63 -7.66 6.38
N ILE A 541 -27.85 -6.67 5.95
CA ILE A 541 -27.28 -6.57 4.62
C ILE A 541 -25.76 -6.51 4.77
N VAL A 542 -25.05 -7.41 4.08
CA VAL A 542 -23.60 -7.33 3.92
C VAL A 542 -23.33 -6.61 2.62
N HIS A 543 -22.86 -5.37 2.71
CA HIS A 543 -22.62 -4.50 1.58
C HIS A 543 -21.12 -4.34 1.36
N LYS A 544 -20.63 -4.68 0.17
CA LYS A 544 -19.25 -4.41 -0.26
C LYS A 544 -19.18 -3.06 -0.96
N GLN A 545 -18.04 -2.41 -0.89
CA GLN A 545 -17.79 -1.10 -1.49
C GLN A 545 -18.15 -1.04 -2.99
N ASP A 546 -17.88 -2.11 -3.74
CA ASP A 546 -18.17 -2.20 -5.17
C ASP A 546 -19.61 -2.64 -5.49
N ASP A 547 -20.42 -2.97 -4.47
CA ASP A 547 -21.81 -3.33 -4.69
C ASP A 547 -22.62 -2.08 -5.05
N ASP A 548 -23.58 -2.21 -5.97
CA ASP A 548 -24.59 -1.17 -6.17
C ASP A 548 -25.55 -1.16 -4.97
N ILE A 549 -25.43 -0.13 -4.14
CA ILE A 549 -26.25 0.06 -2.94
C ILE A 549 -27.74 0.18 -3.28
N LYS A 550 -28.13 0.82 -4.40
CA LYS A 550 -29.54 0.97 -4.79
C LYS A 550 -30.13 -0.38 -5.16
N ASN A 551 -29.41 -1.17 -5.95
CA ASN A 551 -29.82 -2.54 -6.27
C ASN A 551 -29.90 -3.41 -5.00
N THR A 552 -28.93 -3.27 -4.10
CA THR A 552 -28.89 -3.98 -2.82
C THR A 552 -30.12 -3.70 -1.96
N LEU A 553 -30.49 -2.42 -1.78
CA LEU A 553 -31.68 -2.01 -1.03
C LEU A 553 -32.99 -2.49 -1.70
N ASN A 554 -33.06 -2.47 -3.03
CA ASN A 554 -34.20 -3.01 -3.77
C ASN A 554 -34.35 -4.53 -3.60
N ASN A 555 -33.26 -5.28 -3.58
CA ASN A 555 -33.30 -6.71 -3.31
C ASN A 555 -33.66 -7.00 -1.85
N ALA A 556 -33.26 -6.14 -0.91
CA ALA A 556 -33.67 -6.23 0.49
C ALA A 556 -35.19 -6.08 0.66
N ARG A 557 -35.81 -5.13 -0.05
CA ARG A 557 -37.28 -5.00 -0.09
C ARG A 557 -37.97 -6.26 -0.61
N LYS A 558 -37.46 -6.84 -1.70
CA LYS A 558 -37.98 -8.11 -2.24
C LYS A 558 -37.84 -9.26 -1.24
N SER A 559 -36.75 -9.30 -0.46
CA SER A 559 -36.54 -10.29 0.60
C SER A 559 -37.55 -10.17 1.73
N ILE A 560 -37.91 -8.95 2.12
CA ILE A 560 -38.99 -8.69 3.09
C ILE A 560 -40.33 -9.16 2.53
N ASP A 561 -40.65 -8.82 1.28
CA ASP A 561 -41.93 -9.19 0.66
C ASP A 561 -42.12 -10.70 0.52
N LYS A 562 -41.04 -11.42 0.20
CA LYS A 562 -41.05 -12.87 0.01
C LYS A 562 -40.78 -13.66 1.29
N ASN A 563 -40.54 -12.99 2.41
CA ASN A 563 -40.05 -13.58 3.66
C ASN A 563 -38.88 -14.55 3.45
N LYS A 564 -37.87 -14.12 2.68
CA LYS A 564 -36.78 -14.99 2.23
C LYS A 564 -35.42 -14.31 2.27
N THR A 565 -34.45 -14.98 2.87
CA THR A 565 -33.03 -14.63 2.79
C THR A 565 -32.49 -14.85 1.37
N GLN A 566 -31.63 -13.93 0.92
CA GLN A 566 -30.88 -14.02 -0.33
C GLN A 566 -29.39 -13.87 -0.01
N THR A 567 -28.53 -14.08 -1.02
CA THR A 567 -27.09 -13.84 -0.86
C THR A 567 -26.85 -12.42 -0.34
N ASN A 568 -26.07 -12.30 0.74
CA ASN A 568 -25.74 -11.05 1.45
C ASN A 568 -26.92 -10.29 2.07
N ILE A 569 -28.15 -10.82 2.02
CA ILE A 569 -29.36 -10.16 2.54
C ILE A 569 -30.11 -11.17 3.41
N TYR A 570 -30.01 -11.01 4.72
CA TYR A 570 -30.54 -11.93 5.70
C TYR A 570 -31.79 -11.33 6.34
N PHE A 571 -32.96 -11.88 6.01
CA PHE A 571 -34.25 -11.45 6.55
C PHE A 571 -34.86 -12.55 7.42
N SER A 572 -35.40 -12.16 8.57
CA SER A 572 -36.07 -13.06 9.50
C SER A 572 -37.28 -12.34 10.11
N SER A 573 -38.36 -13.10 10.32
CA SER A 573 -39.58 -12.70 11.02
C SER A 573 -39.86 -13.66 12.18
N GLY A 574 -40.49 -13.17 13.25
CA GLY A 574 -40.82 -13.99 14.41
C GLY A 574 -39.63 -14.27 15.34
N ARG A 575 -39.94 -14.79 16.53
CA ARG A 575 -38.92 -15.41 17.38
C ARG A 575 -38.53 -16.74 16.77
N GLN A 576 -37.23 -16.94 16.54
CA GLN A 576 -36.72 -18.25 16.19
C GLN A 576 -36.41 -18.99 17.50
N ASP A 577 -37.26 -19.97 17.84
CA ASP A 577 -37.01 -20.87 18.96
C ASP A 577 -35.91 -21.86 18.60
N GLY A 578 -34.96 -22.07 19.51
CA GLY A 578 -33.87 -23.01 19.29
C GLY A 578 -32.63 -22.71 20.13
N LYS A 579 -31.76 -23.71 20.22
CA LYS A 579 -30.43 -23.62 20.80
C LYS A 579 -29.40 -23.53 19.67
N LEU A 580 -28.40 -22.67 19.81
CA LEU A 580 -27.31 -22.57 18.83
C LEU A 580 -26.35 -23.76 19.02
N GLY A 581 -26.16 -24.55 17.96
CA GLY A 581 -25.18 -25.64 17.93
C GLY A 581 -23.95 -25.26 17.12
N TYR A 582 -22.74 -25.48 17.65
CA TYR A 582 -21.53 -25.46 16.84
C TYR A 582 -21.19 -26.87 16.37
N LEU A 583 -20.96 -27.01 15.06
CA LEU A 583 -20.61 -28.28 14.42
C LEU A 583 -19.18 -28.17 13.88
N PHE A 584 -18.29 -29.04 14.36
CA PHE A 584 -16.88 -29.04 14.00
C PHE A 584 -16.55 -30.19 13.05
N PRO A 585 -16.05 -29.92 11.84
CA PRO A 585 -15.68 -30.97 10.90
C PRO A 585 -14.45 -31.74 11.40
N GLY A 586 -14.33 -33.00 10.98
CA GLY A 586 -13.11 -33.78 11.14
C GLY A 586 -12.13 -33.56 9.99
N GLN A 587 -11.10 -34.41 9.92
CA GLN A 587 -10.17 -34.43 8.80
C GLN A 587 -10.92 -34.68 7.46
N GLY A 588 -10.53 -33.95 6.42
CA GLY A 588 -11.18 -33.91 5.11
C GLY A 588 -11.67 -32.53 4.70
N SER A 589 -11.80 -31.58 5.66
CA SER A 589 -12.23 -30.20 5.39
C SER A 589 -11.07 -29.22 5.13
N GLN A 590 -9.82 -29.65 5.31
CA GLN A 590 -8.65 -28.79 5.11
C GLN A 590 -8.40 -28.48 3.63
N TYR A 591 -7.96 -27.25 3.37
CA TYR A 591 -7.47 -26.79 2.07
C TYR A 591 -6.43 -25.69 2.30
N THR A 592 -5.49 -25.53 1.36
CA THR A 592 -4.48 -24.47 1.46
C THR A 592 -5.15 -23.09 1.40
N GLY A 593 -4.71 -22.18 2.26
CA GLY A 593 -5.29 -20.85 2.43
C GLY A 593 -6.54 -20.79 3.30
N MET A 594 -6.97 -21.89 3.93
CA MET A 594 -8.12 -21.86 4.84
C MET A 594 -7.92 -20.85 5.98
N GLY A 595 -8.94 -20.03 6.25
CA GLY A 595 -8.90 -19.01 7.28
C GLY A 595 -7.94 -17.83 7.03
N LYS A 596 -7.33 -17.71 5.84
CA LYS A 596 -6.37 -16.63 5.49
C LYS A 596 -6.91 -15.25 5.86
N ASP A 597 -8.11 -14.90 5.40
CA ASP A 597 -8.68 -13.56 5.63
C ASP A 597 -8.99 -13.34 7.11
N LEU A 598 -9.46 -14.38 7.81
CA LEU A 598 -9.75 -14.31 9.25
C LEU A 598 -8.49 -14.03 10.06
N VAL A 599 -7.44 -14.84 9.85
CA VAL A 599 -6.13 -14.68 10.50
C VAL A 599 -5.49 -13.35 10.13
N SER A 600 -5.73 -12.89 8.90
CA SER A 600 -5.18 -11.63 8.42
C SER A 600 -5.86 -10.41 9.04
N VAL A 601 -7.16 -10.46 9.26
CA VAL A 601 -7.94 -9.32 9.75
C VAL A 601 -8.01 -9.30 11.27
N PHE A 602 -8.32 -10.42 11.93
CA PHE A 602 -8.69 -10.44 13.34
C PHE A 602 -7.51 -10.82 14.27
N PRO A 603 -7.20 -10.00 15.29
CA PRO A 603 -6.19 -10.30 16.31
C PRO A 603 -6.33 -11.67 16.96
N GLU A 604 -7.56 -12.06 17.27
CA GLU A 604 -7.86 -13.27 18.03
C GLU A 604 -7.65 -14.53 17.19
N ALA A 605 -7.84 -14.44 15.88
CA ALA A 605 -7.53 -15.49 14.93
C ALA A 605 -6.03 -15.66 14.72
N LEU A 606 -5.29 -14.56 14.56
CA LEU A 606 -3.82 -14.61 14.51
C LEU A 606 -3.23 -15.22 15.78
N LYS A 607 -3.73 -14.80 16.95
CA LYS A 607 -3.31 -15.33 18.25
C LYS A 607 -3.60 -16.83 18.38
N ALA A 608 -4.75 -17.30 17.92
CA ALA A 608 -5.08 -18.74 17.92
C ALA A 608 -4.09 -19.54 17.07
N LEU A 609 -3.73 -19.03 15.89
CA LEU A 609 -2.74 -19.66 15.04
C LEU A 609 -1.33 -19.63 15.67
N GLU A 610 -0.91 -18.52 16.26
CA GLU A 610 0.39 -18.42 16.96
C GLU A 610 0.48 -19.38 18.16
N GLN A 611 -0.64 -19.64 18.86
CA GLN A 611 -0.70 -20.63 19.94
C GLN A 611 -0.63 -22.06 19.42
N ALA A 612 -1.34 -22.36 18.33
CA ALA A 612 -1.27 -23.65 17.66
C ALA A 612 0.15 -23.93 17.14
N GLU A 613 0.79 -22.94 16.52
CA GLU A 613 2.17 -22.98 16.04
C GLU A 613 3.15 -23.37 17.15
N LYS A 614 3.10 -22.66 18.28
CA LYS A 614 3.97 -22.97 19.45
C LYS A 614 3.75 -24.38 19.99
N SER A 615 2.51 -24.85 19.97
CA SER A 615 2.16 -26.20 20.44
C SER A 615 2.65 -27.27 19.47
N PHE A 616 2.53 -27.02 18.17
CA PHE A 616 3.00 -27.89 17.10
C PHE A 616 4.53 -28.00 17.10
N ASP A 617 5.24 -26.87 17.17
CA ASP A 617 6.71 -26.82 17.25
C ASP A 617 7.24 -27.54 18.50
N ARG A 618 6.60 -27.33 19.67
CA ARG A 618 6.97 -28.05 20.90
C ARG A 618 6.78 -29.56 20.76
N ALA A 619 5.68 -30.01 20.14
CA ALA A 619 5.41 -31.43 19.94
C ALA A 619 6.44 -32.08 19.00
N ASN A 620 6.80 -31.38 17.91
CA ASN A 620 7.83 -31.85 16.97
C ASN A 620 9.20 -31.98 17.66
N ASN A 621 9.60 -31.00 18.46
CA ASN A 621 10.90 -31.03 19.17
C ASN A 621 10.96 -32.04 20.33
N GLN A 622 9.82 -32.48 20.87
CA GLN A 622 9.74 -33.45 21.98
C GLN A 622 9.57 -34.91 21.52
N SER A 623 9.21 -35.11 20.26
CA SER A 623 9.04 -36.43 19.68
C SER A 623 10.40 -37.15 19.55
N LYS A 624 10.48 -38.42 20.00
CA LYS A 624 11.67 -39.29 19.77
C LYS A 624 11.89 -39.61 18.30
N HIS A 625 10.87 -39.39 17.47
CA HIS A 625 10.98 -39.39 16.03
C HIS A 625 11.06 -37.94 15.60
N ASP A 626 12.24 -37.48 15.17
CA ASP A 626 12.36 -36.18 14.50
C ASP A 626 11.46 -36.24 13.26
N SER A 627 10.26 -35.68 13.37
CA SER A 627 9.27 -35.72 12.30
C SER A 627 9.67 -34.80 11.15
N GLY A 628 10.68 -33.94 11.36
CA GLY A 628 11.22 -33.03 10.34
C GLY A 628 10.21 -32.01 9.83
N HIS A 629 9.06 -31.86 10.49
CA HIS A 629 8.02 -30.93 10.06
C HIS A 629 8.45 -29.48 10.30
N GLY A 630 8.17 -28.62 9.32
CA GLY A 630 8.35 -27.19 9.45
C GLY A 630 7.27 -26.55 10.33
N LEU A 631 7.14 -25.23 10.23
CA LEU A 631 6.13 -24.46 10.95
C LEU A 631 4.71 -24.76 10.42
N LEU A 632 3.71 -24.89 11.30
CA LEU A 632 2.33 -25.27 10.97
C LEU A 632 1.73 -24.33 9.93
N HIS A 633 1.92 -23.02 10.10
CA HIS A 633 1.40 -22.03 9.16
C HIS A 633 1.97 -22.16 7.74
N ASN A 634 3.15 -22.76 7.54
CA ASN A 634 3.69 -22.98 6.20
C ASN A 634 2.93 -24.08 5.43
N TYR A 635 2.15 -24.92 6.12
CA TYR A 635 1.27 -25.88 5.46
C TYR A 635 -0.12 -25.29 5.19
N ILE A 636 -0.58 -24.38 6.06
CA ILE A 636 -1.86 -23.67 5.87
C ILE A 636 -1.71 -22.58 4.81
N PHE A 637 -0.63 -21.81 4.84
CA PHE A 637 -0.30 -20.72 3.92
C PHE A 637 1.02 -21.05 3.21
N PRO A 638 0.99 -21.99 2.24
CA PRO A 638 2.21 -22.50 1.62
C PRO A 638 2.99 -21.45 0.85
N ALA A 639 4.24 -21.81 0.57
CA ALA A 639 5.09 -21.06 -0.33
C ALA A 639 4.44 -20.92 -1.73
N PRO A 640 4.83 -19.91 -2.52
CA PRO A 640 4.35 -19.75 -3.89
C PRO A 640 4.59 -20.98 -4.78
N ALA A 641 3.79 -21.10 -5.85
CA ALA A 641 3.74 -22.27 -6.72
C ALA A 641 5.09 -22.65 -7.39
N HIS A 642 6.00 -21.69 -7.58
CA HIS A 642 7.33 -21.96 -8.15
C HIS A 642 8.31 -22.61 -7.15
N LEU A 643 7.96 -22.67 -5.86
CA LEU A 643 8.72 -23.40 -4.83
C LEU A 643 8.11 -24.76 -4.54
N LEU A 644 6.78 -24.81 -4.43
CA LEU A 644 6.03 -26.03 -4.15
C LEU A 644 4.73 -26.00 -4.95
N SER A 645 4.46 -27.05 -5.73
CA SER A 645 3.24 -27.10 -6.51
C SER A 645 2.00 -27.05 -5.58
N LYS A 646 0.88 -26.59 -6.11
CA LYS A 646 -0.38 -26.57 -5.34
C LYS A 646 -0.78 -27.98 -4.90
N GLU A 647 -0.60 -28.96 -5.78
CA GLU A 647 -0.91 -30.37 -5.52
C GLU A 647 -0.03 -30.93 -4.40
N ASP A 648 1.28 -30.65 -4.42
CA ASP A 648 2.19 -31.09 -3.35
C ASP A 648 1.89 -30.38 -2.02
N SER A 649 1.58 -29.09 -2.07
CA SER A 649 1.19 -28.33 -0.87
C SER A 649 -0.08 -28.89 -0.24
N GLU A 650 -1.09 -29.19 -1.05
CA GLU A 650 -2.32 -29.82 -0.59
C GLU A 650 -2.09 -31.26 -0.11
N SER A 651 -1.20 -32.00 -0.76
CA SER A 651 -0.80 -33.35 -0.34
C SER A 651 -0.12 -33.34 1.03
N GLN A 652 0.83 -32.42 1.26
CA GLN A 652 1.49 -32.25 2.56
C GLN A 652 0.49 -31.87 3.65
N LEU A 653 -0.44 -30.95 3.38
CA LEU A 653 -1.48 -30.55 4.32
C LEU A 653 -2.46 -31.69 4.65
N ARG A 654 -2.62 -32.69 3.77
CA ARG A 654 -3.48 -33.87 4.02
C ARG A 654 -2.87 -34.90 4.95
N ASN A 655 -1.56 -34.84 5.24
CA ASN A 655 -0.93 -35.72 6.22
C ASN A 655 -1.58 -35.48 7.59
N THR A 656 -2.00 -36.56 8.26
CA THR A 656 -2.84 -36.50 9.46
C THR A 656 -2.21 -35.70 10.60
N ASP A 657 -0.90 -35.82 10.78
CA ASP A 657 -0.08 -35.09 11.75
C ASP A 657 -0.07 -33.57 11.51
N ILE A 658 -0.32 -33.11 10.29
CA ILE A 658 -0.42 -31.69 9.93
C ILE A 658 -1.88 -31.24 9.84
N ALA A 659 -2.73 -32.03 9.17
CA ALA A 659 -4.13 -31.71 8.90
C ALA A 659 -4.92 -31.45 10.19
N GLN A 660 -4.75 -32.30 11.20
CA GLN A 660 -5.49 -32.21 12.45
C GLN A 660 -5.13 -30.94 13.23
N PRO A 661 -3.85 -30.64 13.55
CA PRO A 661 -3.47 -29.36 14.15
C PRO A 661 -3.93 -28.14 13.34
N ALA A 662 -3.85 -28.20 12.01
CA ALA A 662 -4.27 -27.11 11.14
C ALA A 662 -5.78 -26.84 11.24
N ILE A 663 -6.61 -27.88 11.20
CA ILE A 663 -8.08 -27.75 11.39
C ILE A 663 -8.39 -27.22 12.78
N GLY A 664 -7.69 -27.71 13.81
CA GLY A 664 -7.85 -27.23 15.19
C GLY A 664 -7.53 -25.73 15.30
N ALA A 665 -6.41 -25.29 14.75
CA ALA A 665 -5.99 -23.88 14.76
C ALA A 665 -7.05 -22.95 14.14
N ILE A 666 -7.58 -23.32 12.97
CA ILE A 666 -8.60 -22.53 12.28
C ILE A 666 -9.95 -22.59 12.99
N SER A 667 -10.32 -23.73 13.58
CA SER A 667 -11.53 -23.85 14.40
C SER A 667 -11.48 -22.93 15.62
N LEU A 668 -10.35 -22.90 16.33
CA LEU A 668 -10.11 -21.98 17.45
C LEU A 668 -10.16 -20.51 17.01
N ALA A 669 -9.57 -20.19 15.86
CA ALA A 669 -9.65 -18.85 15.28
C ALA A 669 -11.11 -18.42 15.04
N MET A 670 -11.93 -19.30 14.45
CA MET A 670 -13.35 -19.04 14.22
C MET A 670 -14.13 -18.89 15.53
N ILE A 671 -13.91 -19.76 16.52
CA ILE A 671 -14.54 -19.66 17.85
C ILE A 671 -14.23 -18.30 18.49
N ASN A 672 -12.96 -17.89 18.48
CA ASN A 672 -12.53 -16.64 19.10
C ASN A 672 -13.15 -15.41 18.41
N ILE A 673 -13.30 -15.45 17.09
CA ILE A 673 -14.02 -14.40 16.35
C ILE A 673 -15.50 -14.39 16.73
N LEU A 674 -16.16 -15.55 16.81
CA LEU A 674 -17.57 -15.61 17.22
C LEU A 674 -17.78 -15.08 18.64
N ASN A 675 -16.86 -15.39 19.56
CA ASN A 675 -16.86 -14.87 20.92
C ASN A 675 -16.70 -13.34 20.96
N ARG A 676 -15.90 -12.74 20.06
CA ARG A 676 -15.81 -11.27 19.92
C ARG A 676 -17.17 -10.63 19.64
N PHE A 677 -18.04 -11.32 18.92
CA PHE A 677 -19.40 -10.88 18.61
C PHE A 677 -20.45 -11.36 19.64
N GLY A 678 -20.03 -11.93 20.77
CA GLY A 678 -20.94 -12.43 21.81
C GLY A 678 -21.77 -13.64 21.39
N ILE A 679 -21.34 -14.37 20.35
CA ILE A 679 -22.01 -15.58 19.89
C ILE A 679 -21.39 -16.76 20.62
N SER A 680 -22.21 -17.54 21.33
CA SER A 680 -21.76 -18.74 22.04
C SER A 680 -22.70 -19.92 21.81
N PRO A 681 -22.16 -21.14 21.72
CA PRO A 681 -22.97 -22.34 21.50
C PRO A 681 -23.69 -22.74 22.80
N HIS A 682 -24.88 -23.32 22.64
CA HIS A 682 -25.58 -24.05 23.70
C HIS A 682 -25.25 -25.54 23.67
N ILE A 683 -24.84 -26.04 22.50
CA ILE A 683 -24.46 -27.43 22.24
C ILE A 683 -23.26 -27.37 21.29
N THR A 684 -22.28 -28.22 21.51
CA THR A 684 -21.19 -28.44 20.55
C THR A 684 -21.21 -29.90 20.11
N CYS A 685 -20.86 -30.14 18.85
CA CYS A 685 -20.70 -31.48 18.32
C CYS A 685 -19.54 -31.45 17.31
N GLY A 686 -18.75 -32.51 17.29
CA GLY A 686 -17.63 -32.64 16.38
C GLY A 686 -17.61 -34.01 15.75
N HIS A 687 -17.01 -34.12 14.58
CA HIS A 687 -16.80 -35.40 13.93
C HIS A 687 -15.34 -35.84 14.09
N SER A 688 -15.09 -36.95 14.77
CA SER A 688 -13.72 -37.48 15.01
C SER A 688 -12.80 -36.43 15.64
N PHE A 689 -11.72 -35.99 14.98
CA PHE A 689 -10.86 -34.91 15.49
C PHE A 689 -11.63 -33.63 15.82
N GLY A 690 -12.71 -33.33 15.10
CA GLY A 690 -13.60 -32.20 15.39
C GLY A 690 -14.18 -32.23 16.80
N GLU A 691 -14.28 -33.39 17.45
CA GLU A 691 -14.73 -33.51 18.85
C GLU A 691 -13.80 -32.78 19.82
N LEU A 692 -12.49 -32.69 19.53
CA LEU A 692 -11.55 -31.92 20.36
C LEU A 692 -11.82 -30.41 20.27
N SER A 693 -12.15 -29.92 19.07
CA SER A 693 -12.56 -28.53 18.88
C SER A 693 -13.92 -28.25 19.53
N ALA A 694 -14.85 -29.20 19.46
CA ALA A 694 -16.15 -29.14 20.10
C ALA A 694 -16.05 -29.13 21.64
N LEU A 695 -15.16 -29.95 22.21
CA LEU A 695 -14.86 -29.96 23.64
C LEU A 695 -14.30 -28.61 24.07
N HIS A 696 -13.30 -28.08 23.36
CA HIS A 696 -12.77 -26.74 23.68
C HIS A 696 -13.85 -25.64 23.63
N ALA A 697 -14.74 -25.70 22.62
CA ALA A 697 -15.83 -24.73 22.50
C ALA A 697 -16.90 -24.87 23.61
N ALA A 698 -16.96 -25.99 24.33
CA ALA A 698 -17.88 -26.22 25.44
C ALA A 698 -17.39 -25.65 26.78
N GLY A 699 -16.13 -25.23 26.87
CA GLY A 699 -15.43 -24.84 28.11
C GLY A 699 -14.56 -25.95 28.67
#